data_AF-A0A7V2MDF4-F1
#
_entry.id   AF-A0A7V2MDF4-F1
#
_cell.length_a   1.000
_cell.length_b   1.000
_cell.length_c   1.000
_cell.angle_alpha   90.00
_cell.angle_beta   90.00
_cell.angle_gamma   90.00
#
_symmetry.space_group_name_H-M   'P 1'
#
loop_
_entity.id
_entity.type
_entity.pdbx_description
1 polymer ?
#
loop_
_entity_poly.entity_id
_entity_poly.type
_entity_poly.pdbx_seq_one_letter_code
_entity_poly.pdbx_strand_id
1 'polypeptide(L)'
;TFDTTTALFFNAAGFRTTTGGGAFGFITTHNAGSVQLNSLNFANIGNASISLAFSTSTLQFGGAGAAINNLGTGSIDLGGTGAIRFDSVGLTIGGGGIGTTNISGTLGGTQGLTIDRSGISSSGYMGAYVNIATGQTFTGPGGVHTTLNNGILNIATQSLGATGGTFAVNGGFLRTSVSTTLAAYTFSIGSGGLNIVTPLNLTVGSSGTWTGVGGVQLRQTNGLIELQANMQYSGSTLFYPLAQTGNSAGSFGSVISTGSFVVSGLNGRLSNTSSVTVHNGLMQFGTNGSGNNDRIPDATPFSLHNGTIVMTGTSTAGTPQTETLAGTSGALSTFSGQNLIQAAPTISSAQITLAGFTRLTNSTFVFRGSNLGQAAGAGTGNIFLSPAPLLLGGGGVPGSTNISIIPWAVGGGTNSATGSTDIGTTLVTYDVNGVRPLTAAEYATYAAGTPIDNVRVTAGAVGQAPKIFNALQFENGGTTGYTFLGDGTGPLLVASGAMILQNNNVSTSGSITLGGYTAVGAPAGTDLYIHASGGSSAPTAGYTITSPLSGAQLIKAGRGILTLTNPVSGITGDVTINGGQLFVYADSSLGGGTDVNLMGGALGWAIPGNTLSTRNFKAGPGGASYHIAGGATLTLANPLDAIPGTTGGGLFKSGKGVLRLTQPSTYTGYTSVDLGALEISNPNQINIGTFIQINGNLGTELRLNGSFTLPNDIVLNQSTVASGPGVGVTAGNTATLTGMISGVSNGAQAFSKFGLGTLVLTNTHPLNGGLNVLEGNLVLAGANGALPNATQGNSFRLNGVIADRSSRFKQDNSAAVNNNRLGENVLVTMNAGSVNLIGNASANTLENIGTLSGAFGTLTVAASGTGNTRLNVGTITLPSIWMIRGTNLGNTPLGTPGAAHFTVASIGGTVNAAFSGQGATIGADANTPQALVLTRIAGDDSATGPGKNFLTMDTNLSVRLLNALEQTNTFTPGGTLLSNVTTAGGLTNVSRPTLVNSLLVTNGGSVNGPGQIR
;
A
#
# COMPACT_ATOMS: atom_id res chain seq x y z
N THR A 1 13.64 -43.92 3.09
CA THR A 1 15.09 -43.73 2.91
C THR A 1 15.60 -44.87 2.06
N PHE A 2 16.17 -44.59 0.90
CA PHE A 2 16.79 -45.61 0.03
C PHE A 2 18.31 -45.39 0.09
N ASP A 3 19.05 -46.36 0.59
CA ASP A 3 20.52 -46.37 0.60
C ASP A 3 20.99 -47.35 -0.48
N THR A 4 21.09 -46.86 -1.71
CA THR A 4 21.55 -47.65 -2.86
C THR A 4 22.59 -46.85 -3.63
N THR A 5 23.59 -47.54 -4.18
CA THR A 5 24.67 -46.94 -5.01
C THR A 5 24.30 -46.87 -6.51
N THR A 6 23.09 -47.29 -6.89
CA THR A 6 22.58 -47.33 -8.27
C THR A 6 21.47 -46.29 -8.49
N ALA A 7 21.39 -45.76 -9.71
CA ALA A 7 20.38 -44.75 -10.08
C ALA A 7 18.95 -45.28 -9.85
N LEU A 8 18.17 -44.55 -9.04
CA LEU A 8 16.74 -44.82 -8.82
C LEU A 8 15.92 -44.17 -9.94
N PHE A 9 15.23 -44.99 -10.72
CA PHE A 9 14.30 -44.55 -11.77
C PHE A 9 12.86 -44.61 -11.26
N PHE A 10 12.22 -43.46 -11.07
CA PHE A 10 10.78 -43.38 -10.82
C PHE A 10 10.04 -43.07 -12.12
N ASN A 11 9.67 -44.12 -12.87
CA ASN A 11 8.80 -43.98 -14.04
C ASN A 11 7.32 -44.12 -13.64
N ALA A 12 6.79 -43.12 -12.93
CA ALA A 12 5.36 -43.04 -12.64
C ALA A 12 4.78 -41.81 -13.35
N ALA A 13 3.82 -42.03 -14.24
CA ALA A 13 3.03 -40.96 -14.85
C ALA A 13 2.10 -40.33 -13.79
N GLY A 14 2.65 -39.46 -12.94
CA GLY A 14 1.90 -38.61 -12.01
C GLY A 14 1.73 -39.19 -10.59
N PHE A 15 2.44 -38.62 -9.63
CA PHE A 15 2.13 -38.76 -8.21
C PHE A 15 1.02 -37.74 -7.87
N ARG A 16 -0.19 -38.19 -7.51
CA ARG A 16 -1.30 -37.31 -7.07
C ARG A 16 -1.52 -37.47 -5.56
N THR A 17 -1.43 -36.38 -4.80
CA THR A 17 -1.86 -36.34 -3.39
C THR A 17 -3.32 -35.90 -3.32
N THR A 18 -4.20 -36.69 -2.70
CA THR A 18 -5.64 -36.40 -2.59
C THR A 18 -6.08 -35.97 -1.19
N THR A 19 -5.16 -35.82 -0.22
CA THR A 19 -5.49 -35.52 1.18
C THR A 19 -5.08 -34.10 1.58
N GLY A 20 -6.03 -33.34 2.13
CA GLY A 20 -5.77 -32.00 2.66
C GLY A 20 -5.04 -32.03 4.00
N GLY A 21 -4.03 -31.16 4.14
CA GLY A 21 -3.57 -30.66 5.45
C GLY A 21 -2.30 -31.26 6.08
N GLY A 22 -1.54 -32.14 5.41
CA GLY A 22 -0.29 -32.69 5.96
C GLY A 22 0.96 -32.27 5.17
N ALA A 23 2.05 -31.92 5.86
CA ALA A 23 3.37 -31.79 5.23
C ALA A 23 3.86 -33.18 4.81
N PHE A 24 3.98 -33.42 3.50
CA PHE A 24 4.47 -34.68 2.96
C PHE A 24 5.92 -34.47 2.51
N GLY A 25 6.90 -34.98 3.28
CA GLY A 25 8.32 -34.87 2.96
C GLY A 25 8.86 -36.16 2.37
N PHE A 26 9.42 -36.12 1.15
CA PHE A 26 10.31 -37.18 0.67
C PHE A 26 11.74 -36.79 1.00
N ILE A 27 12.35 -37.46 1.96
CA ILE A 27 13.80 -37.36 2.22
C ILE A 27 14.48 -38.52 1.50
N THR A 28 15.18 -38.24 0.40
CA THR A 28 16.10 -39.21 -0.21
C THR A 28 17.53 -38.74 0.06
N THR A 29 18.11 -39.19 1.17
CA THR A 29 19.56 -39.14 1.39
C THR A 29 20.21 -40.16 0.46
N HIS A 30 20.67 -39.70 -0.69
CA HIS A 30 21.41 -40.51 -1.64
C HIS A 30 22.87 -40.05 -1.62
N ASN A 31 23.78 -40.94 -1.24
CA ASN A 31 25.18 -40.58 -0.96
C ASN A 31 26.08 -40.64 -2.21
N ALA A 32 25.65 -41.24 -3.33
CA ALA A 32 26.38 -41.22 -4.61
C ALA A 32 25.51 -41.61 -5.82
N GLY A 33 25.16 -40.66 -6.71
CA GLY A 33 24.50 -40.89 -8.02
C GLY A 33 23.42 -39.85 -8.38
N SER A 34 22.79 -39.98 -9.56
CA SER A 34 21.72 -39.10 -10.04
C SER A 34 20.32 -39.71 -9.81
N VAL A 35 19.37 -38.94 -9.26
CA VAL A 35 17.95 -39.32 -9.19
C VAL A 35 17.25 -38.77 -10.44
N GLN A 36 16.64 -39.63 -11.25
CA GLN A 36 15.92 -39.20 -12.46
C GLN A 36 14.39 -39.16 -12.23
N LEU A 37 13.78 -37.98 -12.44
CA LEU A 37 12.33 -37.78 -12.38
C LEU A 37 11.79 -37.39 -13.76
N ASN A 38 10.61 -37.93 -14.12
CA ASN A 38 9.93 -37.58 -15.36
C ASN A 38 8.98 -36.39 -15.19
N SER A 39 8.07 -36.36 -14.21
CA SER A 39 7.20 -35.21 -13.92
C SER A 39 6.61 -35.32 -12.50
N LEU A 40 6.37 -34.17 -11.85
CA LEU A 40 5.73 -34.06 -10.54
C LEU A 40 4.51 -33.13 -10.63
N ASN A 41 3.31 -33.67 -10.44
CA ASN A 41 2.07 -32.89 -10.49
C ASN A 41 1.40 -32.86 -9.13
N PHE A 42 1.52 -31.76 -8.39
CA PHE A 42 0.90 -31.63 -7.09
C PHE A 42 -0.42 -30.87 -7.18
N ALA A 43 -1.53 -31.60 -7.05
CA ALA A 43 -2.86 -31.05 -6.91
C ALA A 43 -3.26 -30.97 -5.43
N ASN A 44 -4.01 -29.94 -5.03
CA ASN A 44 -4.59 -29.79 -3.69
C ASN A 44 -3.57 -29.78 -2.52
N ILE A 45 -2.38 -29.21 -2.70
CA ILE A 45 -1.55 -28.84 -1.54
C ILE A 45 -2.32 -27.73 -0.81
N GLY A 46 -2.90 -28.03 0.36
CA GLY A 46 -3.46 -27.00 1.25
C GLY A 46 -2.37 -26.06 1.77
N ASN A 47 -2.49 -25.45 2.94
CA ASN A 47 -1.45 -24.56 3.48
C ASN A 47 -0.12 -25.26 3.89
N ALA A 48 0.07 -26.53 3.56
CA ALA A 48 1.25 -27.31 3.92
C ALA A 48 2.40 -27.10 2.90
N SER A 49 3.64 -27.26 3.36
CA SER A 49 4.81 -27.32 2.47
C SER A 49 5.17 -28.75 2.12
N ILE A 50 5.46 -29.03 0.85
CA ILE A 50 6.08 -30.28 0.39
C ILE A 50 7.56 -30.00 0.20
N SER A 51 8.42 -30.63 1.00
CA SER A 51 9.87 -30.48 0.87
C SER A 51 10.50 -31.73 0.25
N LEU A 52 11.31 -31.52 -0.80
CA LEU A 52 12.12 -32.53 -1.48
C LEU A 52 13.59 -32.18 -1.26
N ALA A 53 14.25 -32.85 -0.32
CA ALA A 53 15.62 -32.52 0.10
C ALA A 53 16.68 -33.52 -0.36
N PHE A 54 17.80 -32.99 -0.90
CA PHE A 54 18.92 -33.77 -1.44
C PHE A 54 20.26 -33.31 -0.84
N SER A 55 20.95 -34.18 -0.10
CA SER A 55 22.14 -33.83 0.70
C SER A 55 23.47 -33.87 -0.08
N THR A 56 23.61 -34.70 -1.11
CA THR A 56 24.87 -34.88 -1.87
C THR A 56 24.70 -35.32 -3.32
N SER A 57 23.49 -35.68 -3.73
CA SER A 57 23.19 -36.20 -5.08
C SER A 57 22.67 -35.14 -6.04
N THR A 58 22.87 -35.39 -7.34
CA THR A 58 22.28 -34.59 -8.41
C THR A 58 20.83 -35.01 -8.63
N LEU A 59 19.87 -34.09 -8.56
CA LEU A 59 18.52 -34.32 -9.07
C LEU A 59 18.51 -34.04 -10.57
N GLN A 60 18.16 -35.03 -11.40
CA GLN A 60 18.10 -34.89 -12.86
C GLN A 60 16.67 -35.11 -13.38
N PHE A 61 16.26 -34.37 -14.40
CA PHE A 61 14.99 -34.59 -15.10
C PHE A 61 15.22 -35.23 -16.47
N GLY A 62 14.69 -36.43 -16.68
CA GLY A 62 15.05 -37.31 -17.81
C GLY A 62 14.01 -37.42 -18.93
N GLY A 63 12.73 -37.26 -18.61
CA GLY A 63 11.62 -37.49 -19.54
C GLY A 63 11.20 -36.26 -20.34
N ALA A 64 10.78 -36.46 -21.59
CA ALA A 64 10.16 -35.40 -22.40
C ALA A 64 8.93 -34.83 -21.67
N GLY A 65 8.84 -33.50 -21.54
CA GLY A 65 7.73 -32.82 -20.86
C GLY A 65 7.84 -32.76 -19.34
N ALA A 66 9.06 -32.81 -18.78
CA ALA A 66 9.24 -32.73 -17.33
C ALA A 66 8.65 -31.46 -16.72
N ALA A 67 7.71 -31.61 -15.81
CA ALA A 67 7.03 -30.49 -15.18
C ALA A 67 6.89 -30.63 -13.66
N ILE A 68 6.86 -29.49 -12.97
CA ILE A 68 6.45 -29.33 -11.58
C ILE A 68 5.25 -28.41 -11.56
N ASN A 69 4.06 -28.96 -11.29
CA ASN A 69 2.84 -28.17 -11.22
C ASN A 69 2.37 -27.99 -9.79
N ASN A 70 2.32 -26.74 -9.31
CA ASN A 70 1.67 -26.39 -8.04
C ASN A 70 0.25 -25.87 -8.32
N LEU A 71 -0.76 -26.72 -8.08
CA LEU A 71 -2.17 -26.34 -8.24
C LEU A 71 -2.81 -25.91 -6.91
N GLY A 72 -2.07 -25.90 -5.80
CA GLY A 72 -2.56 -25.65 -4.44
C GLY A 72 -2.19 -24.27 -3.87
N THR A 73 -2.46 -24.06 -2.58
CA THR A 73 -2.10 -22.83 -1.83
C THR A 73 -0.78 -22.97 -1.07
N GLY A 74 -0.27 -24.19 -0.89
CA GLY A 74 0.94 -24.49 -0.13
C GLY A 74 2.24 -24.37 -0.92
N SER A 75 3.38 -24.47 -0.22
CA SER A 75 4.70 -24.37 -0.84
C SER A 75 5.23 -25.71 -1.34
N ILE A 76 5.98 -25.72 -2.44
CA ILE A 76 6.84 -26.82 -2.86
C ILE A 76 8.28 -26.36 -2.69
N ASP A 77 8.99 -26.94 -1.74
CA ASP A 77 10.39 -26.62 -1.46
C ASP A 77 11.27 -27.70 -2.08
N LEU A 78 11.88 -27.40 -3.22
CA LEU A 78 12.90 -28.23 -3.85
C LEU A 78 14.25 -27.80 -3.31
N GLY A 79 15.01 -28.70 -2.69
CA GLY A 79 16.46 -28.53 -2.64
C GLY A 79 17.18 -28.98 -1.38
N GLY A 80 18.48 -28.74 -1.38
CA GLY A 80 19.45 -29.18 -0.39
C GLY A 80 20.86 -28.78 -0.86
N THR A 81 21.90 -29.41 -0.34
CA THR A 81 23.30 -29.12 -0.73
C THR A 81 23.70 -29.70 -2.10
N GLY A 82 22.88 -30.57 -2.71
CA GLY A 82 23.10 -31.14 -4.04
C GLY A 82 22.72 -30.21 -5.22
N ALA A 83 23.17 -30.56 -6.44
CA ALA A 83 22.82 -29.84 -7.67
C ALA A 83 21.50 -30.35 -8.28
N ILE A 84 20.73 -29.47 -8.91
CA ILE A 84 19.56 -29.80 -9.73
C ILE A 84 19.97 -29.60 -11.19
N ARG A 85 19.99 -30.67 -12.00
CA ARG A 85 20.46 -30.66 -13.40
C ARG A 85 19.37 -30.98 -14.41
N PHE A 86 19.35 -30.24 -15.51
CA PHE A 86 18.45 -30.43 -16.65
C PHE A 86 19.25 -30.79 -17.92
N ASP A 87 20.07 -31.85 -17.86
CA ASP A 87 21.00 -32.17 -18.97
C ASP A 87 20.29 -32.78 -20.21
N SER A 88 19.15 -33.48 -20.04
CA SER A 88 18.49 -34.22 -21.13
C SER A 88 17.18 -33.60 -21.62
N VAL A 89 16.38 -33.02 -20.72
CA VAL A 89 15.12 -32.32 -21.05
C VAL A 89 15.00 -31.09 -20.14
N GLY A 90 14.34 -30.04 -20.63
CA GLY A 90 14.03 -28.87 -19.81
C GLY A 90 12.96 -29.15 -18.74
N LEU A 91 12.95 -28.38 -17.66
CA LEU A 91 11.94 -28.44 -16.60
C LEU A 91 10.93 -27.31 -16.79
N THR A 92 9.63 -27.61 -16.80
CA THR A 92 8.56 -26.62 -16.73
C THR A 92 7.98 -26.53 -15.33
N ILE A 93 8.10 -25.39 -14.66
CA ILE A 93 7.38 -25.10 -13.42
C ILE A 93 6.12 -24.32 -13.77
N GLY A 94 4.96 -24.86 -13.43
CA GLY A 94 3.68 -24.26 -13.73
C GLY A 94 2.64 -24.50 -12.65
N GLY A 95 1.38 -24.24 -12.99
CA GLY A 95 0.22 -24.57 -12.17
C GLY A 95 -0.67 -23.39 -11.78
N GLY A 96 -1.95 -23.71 -11.61
CA GLY A 96 -3.06 -22.81 -11.27
C GLY A 96 -3.03 -22.20 -9.86
N GLY A 97 -2.22 -22.77 -8.96
CA GLY A 97 -2.25 -22.49 -7.54
C GLY A 97 -1.58 -21.17 -7.15
N ILE A 98 -1.95 -20.65 -5.98
CA ILE A 98 -1.32 -19.48 -5.35
C ILE A 98 -0.08 -19.85 -4.51
N GLY A 99 0.21 -21.15 -4.39
CA GLY A 99 1.36 -21.68 -3.68
C GLY A 99 2.70 -21.31 -4.30
N THR A 100 3.75 -21.27 -3.47
CA THR A 100 5.12 -20.97 -3.88
C THR A 100 5.87 -22.23 -4.28
N THR A 101 6.78 -22.16 -5.25
CA THR A 101 7.77 -23.21 -5.52
C THR A 101 9.14 -22.65 -5.17
N ASN A 102 9.66 -22.99 -4.01
CA ASN A 102 11.00 -22.57 -3.59
C ASN A 102 12.03 -23.56 -4.16
N ILE A 103 13.11 -23.05 -4.74
CA ILE A 103 14.22 -23.85 -5.25
C ILE A 103 15.51 -23.44 -4.52
N SER A 104 16.20 -24.43 -3.98
CA SER A 104 17.51 -24.35 -3.35
C SER A 104 18.43 -25.44 -3.93
N GLY A 105 19.74 -25.26 -3.84
CA GLY A 105 20.72 -26.10 -4.57
C GLY A 105 21.23 -25.47 -5.88
N THR A 106 22.37 -25.92 -6.38
CA THR A 106 22.99 -25.39 -7.60
C THR A 106 22.18 -25.82 -8.81
N LEU A 107 21.65 -24.88 -9.61
CA LEU A 107 20.90 -25.20 -10.83
C LEU A 107 21.86 -25.34 -12.01
N GLY A 108 21.71 -26.38 -12.82
CA GLY A 108 22.62 -26.60 -13.95
C GLY A 108 22.04 -27.46 -15.06
N GLY A 109 22.84 -27.70 -16.09
CA GLY A 109 22.49 -28.51 -17.25
C GLY A 109 22.37 -27.72 -18.55
N THR A 110 22.28 -28.46 -19.66
CA THR A 110 22.27 -27.92 -21.03
C THR A 110 20.88 -27.53 -21.53
N GLN A 111 19.81 -28.04 -20.90
CA GLN A 111 18.43 -27.68 -21.24
C GLN A 111 17.88 -26.58 -20.32
N GLY A 112 16.69 -26.07 -20.67
CA GLY A 112 16.12 -24.89 -20.03
C GLY A 112 15.15 -25.12 -18.86
N LEU A 113 15.01 -24.11 -18.00
CA LEU A 113 13.95 -23.98 -17.01
C LEU A 113 12.84 -23.09 -17.59
N THR A 114 11.63 -23.59 -17.73
CA THR A 114 10.46 -22.79 -18.14
C THR A 114 9.57 -22.53 -16.93
N ILE A 115 9.16 -21.29 -16.70
CA ILE A 115 8.18 -20.91 -15.68
C ILE A 115 6.93 -20.46 -16.44
N ASP A 116 5.89 -21.29 -16.46
CA ASP A 116 4.71 -21.09 -17.32
C ASP A 116 3.40 -20.91 -16.53
N ARG A 117 2.67 -19.87 -16.91
CA ARG A 117 1.34 -19.50 -16.38
C ARG A 117 0.26 -19.44 -17.48
N SER A 118 0.48 -20.02 -18.66
CA SER A 118 -0.40 -19.90 -19.85
C SER A 118 -1.87 -20.40 -19.67
N GLY A 119 -2.26 -20.94 -18.51
CA GLY A 119 -3.59 -21.50 -18.25
C GLY A 119 -4.51 -20.76 -17.25
N ILE A 120 -4.18 -19.55 -16.76
CA ILE A 120 -4.97 -18.86 -15.70
C ILE A 120 -5.27 -17.40 -16.07
N SER A 121 -6.55 -16.98 -16.03
CA SER A 121 -7.01 -15.62 -16.34
C SER A 121 -6.55 -14.55 -15.32
N SER A 122 -5.43 -13.91 -15.65
CA SER A 122 -5.09 -12.47 -15.54
C SER A 122 -5.68 -11.50 -14.50
N SER A 123 -5.84 -11.82 -13.21
CA SER A 123 -6.12 -10.73 -12.21
C SER A 123 -5.53 -10.85 -10.80
N GLY A 124 -4.91 -11.98 -10.42
CA GLY A 124 -4.24 -12.12 -9.12
C GLY A 124 -2.73 -11.93 -9.22
N TYR A 125 -2.13 -11.13 -8.32
CA TYR A 125 -0.67 -10.94 -8.17
C TYR A 125 0.12 -12.21 -7.80
N MET A 126 -0.50 -13.39 -7.81
CA MET A 126 0.05 -14.64 -7.31
C MET A 126 -0.25 -15.80 -8.28
N GLY A 127 0.81 -16.42 -8.77
CA GLY A 127 0.84 -17.68 -9.54
C GLY A 127 2.30 -18.07 -9.77
N ALA A 128 2.55 -19.29 -10.28
CA ALA A 128 3.88 -19.92 -10.48
C ALA A 128 5.04 -19.05 -9.96
N TYR A 129 5.19 -19.04 -8.64
CA TYR A 129 6.12 -18.17 -7.93
C TYR A 129 7.36 -18.99 -7.62
N VAL A 130 8.43 -18.76 -8.36
CA VAL A 130 9.70 -19.44 -8.12
C VAL A 130 10.59 -18.57 -7.27
N ASN A 131 10.99 -19.05 -6.10
CA ASN A 131 11.96 -18.36 -5.24
C ASN A 131 13.30 -19.08 -5.30
N ILE A 132 14.35 -18.39 -5.72
CA ILE A 132 15.72 -18.93 -5.69
C ILE A 132 16.42 -18.40 -4.45
N ALA A 133 16.69 -19.27 -3.48
CA ALA A 133 17.28 -18.92 -2.18
C ALA A 133 18.70 -18.31 -2.29
N THR A 134 19.16 -17.61 -1.26
CA THR A 134 20.50 -16.99 -1.19
C THR A 134 21.64 -18.00 -1.33
N GLY A 135 22.68 -17.67 -2.10
CA GLY A 135 23.91 -18.48 -2.23
C GLY A 135 23.95 -19.43 -3.43
N GLN A 136 22.90 -19.46 -4.25
CA GLN A 136 22.81 -20.35 -5.42
C GLN A 136 23.42 -19.71 -6.68
N THR A 137 24.07 -20.55 -7.50
CA THR A 137 24.58 -20.18 -8.82
C THR A 137 23.96 -21.06 -9.89
N PHE A 138 23.62 -20.51 -11.05
CA PHE A 138 23.41 -21.32 -12.24
C PHE A 138 24.79 -21.74 -12.79
N THR A 139 25.01 -23.02 -13.09
CA THR A 139 26.28 -23.51 -13.64
C THR A 139 26.05 -24.56 -14.73
N GLY A 140 26.63 -24.36 -15.92
CA GLY A 140 26.59 -25.34 -17.00
C GLY A 140 27.32 -24.87 -18.27
N PRO A 141 27.92 -25.76 -19.07
CA PRO A 141 28.44 -25.42 -20.40
C PRO A 141 27.28 -24.94 -21.29
N GLY A 142 27.34 -23.71 -21.81
CA GLY A 142 26.26 -23.10 -22.60
C GLY A 142 25.20 -22.33 -21.79
N GLY A 143 25.25 -22.38 -20.46
CA GLY A 143 24.31 -21.70 -19.56
C GLY A 143 22.90 -22.34 -19.52
N VAL A 144 22.18 -22.15 -18.42
CA VAL A 144 20.77 -22.60 -18.32
C VAL A 144 19.87 -21.62 -19.07
N HIS A 145 19.10 -22.11 -20.04
CA HIS A 145 18.10 -21.32 -20.74
C HIS A 145 16.85 -21.16 -19.88
N THR A 146 16.59 -19.97 -19.30
CA THR A 146 15.36 -19.78 -18.51
C THR A 146 14.29 -19.10 -19.36
N THR A 147 13.08 -19.63 -19.41
CA THR A 147 11.93 -19.03 -20.11
C THR A 147 10.86 -18.62 -19.10
N LEU A 148 10.47 -17.35 -19.09
CA LEU A 148 9.36 -16.83 -18.29
C LEU A 148 8.14 -16.60 -19.19
N ASN A 149 7.06 -17.36 -19.00
CA ASN A 149 5.80 -17.22 -19.72
C ASN A 149 4.70 -16.76 -18.74
N ASN A 150 4.60 -15.45 -18.51
CA ASN A 150 3.63 -14.82 -17.59
C ASN A 150 3.75 -15.21 -16.10
N GLY A 151 4.81 -15.92 -15.72
CA GLY A 151 5.08 -16.32 -14.34
C GLY A 151 5.74 -15.22 -13.48
N ILE A 152 6.07 -15.56 -12.23
CA ILE A 152 6.87 -14.71 -11.33
C ILE A 152 8.15 -15.45 -10.96
N LEU A 153 9.30 -14.89 -11.32
CA LEU A 153 10.61 -15.35 -10.83
C LEU A 153 11.11 -14.39 -9.76
N ASN A 154 11.24 -14.84 -8.52
CA ASN A 154 11.90 -14.10 -7.44
C ASN A 154 13.34 -14.59 -7.25
N ILE A 155 14.29 -13.68 -7.45
CA ILE A 155 15.71 -13.92 -7.22
C ILE A 155 16.05 -13.42 -5.82
N ALA A 156 16.45 -14.32 -4.93
CA ALA A 156 17.03 -13.99 -3.62
C ALA A 156 18.55 -14.17 -3.58
N THR A 157 19.21 -14.33 -4.74
CA THR A 157 20.68 -14.41 -4.85
C THR A 157 21.31 -13.09 -5.33
N GLN A 158 22.60 -12.90 -4.98
CA GLN A 158 23.36 -11.71 -5.39
C GLN A 158 23.75 -11.73 -6.89
N SER A 159 23.75 -12.90 -7.53
CA SER A 159 24.09 -13.09 -8.95
C SER A 159 23.39 -14.33 -9.49
N LEU A 160 23.06 -14.35 -10.78
CA LEU A 160 22.55 -15.55 -11.45
C LEU A 160 23.66 -16.55 -11.86
N GLY A 161 24.94 -16.16 -11.96
CA GLY A 161 26.06 -17.12 -12.13
C GLY A 161 26.14 -17.88 -13.47
N ALA A 162 27.37 -18.04 -13.98
CA ALA A 162 27.78 -18.60 -15.28
C ALA A 162 27.47 -17.77 -16.54
N THR A 163 28.52 -17.57 -17.34
CA THR A 163 28.56 -16.82 -18.60
C THR A 163 27.83 -17.53 -19.73
N GLY A 164 26.96 -16.83 -20.46
CA GLY A 164 26.46 -17.25 -21.78
C GLY A 164 25.06 -17.84 -21.85
N GLY A 165 24.27 -17.86 -20.77
CA GLY A 165 22.88 -18.32 -20.79
C GLY A 165 21.88 -17.29 -21.36
N THR A 166 20.79 -17.77 -21.96
CA THR A 166 19.67 -16.93 -22.44
C THR A 166 18.50 -16.96 -21.46
N PHE A 167 17.95 -15.79 -21.13
CA PHE A 167 16.70 -15.63 -20.38
C PHE A 167 15.59 -15.15 -21.32
N ALA A 168 14.73 -16.03 -21.80
CA ALA A 168 13.59 -15.69 -22.63
C ALA A 168 12.39 -15.23 -21.78
N VAL A 169 11.70 -14.17 -22.21
CA VAL A 169 10.56 -13.59 -21.49
C VAL A 169 9.41 -13.38 -22.44
N ASN A 170 8.29 -14.07 -22.25
CA ASN A 170 7.06 -13.88 -23.02
C ASN A 170 5.95 -13.29 -22.13
N GLY A 171 6.31 -12.34 -21.26
CA GLY A 171 5.47 -11.77 -20.21
C GLY A 171 5.82 -12.28 -18.81
N GLY A 172 5.33 -11.58 -17.78
CA GLY A 172 5.52 -11.95 -16.37
C GLY A 172 6.35 -10.94 -15.57
N PHE A 173 6.73 -11.35 -14.35
CA PHE A 173 7.49 -10.52 -13.40
C PHE A 173 8.82 -11.16 -13.01
N LEU A 174 9.89 -10.37 -13.11
CA LEU A 174 11.15 -10.62 -12.43
C LEU A 174 11.16 -9.82 -11.12
N ARG A 175 11.35 -10.49 -9.99
CA ARG A 175 11.49 -9.84 -8.68
C ARG A 175 12.87 -10.09 -8.12
N THR A 176 13.41 -9.12 -7.39
CA THR A 176 14.56 -9.36 -6.52
C THR A 176 14.16 -9.10 -5.08
N SER A 177 14.77 -9.82 -4.15
CA SER A 177 14.61 -9.59 -2.70
C SER A 177 15.92 -9.16 -2.03
N VAL A 178 17.02 -9.17 -2.79
CA VAL A 178 18.36 -8.71 -2.42
C VAL A 178 18.90 -7.81 -3.54
N SER A 179 20.03 -7.14 -3.31
CA SER A 179 20.74 -6.49 -4.40
C SER A 179 21.33 -7.54 -5.35
N THR A 180 21.06 -7.42 -6.65
CA THR A 180 21.41 -8.47 -7.64
C THR A 180 22.15 -7.87 -8.83
N THR A 181 23.19 -8.57 -9.31
CA THR A 181 23.88 -8.24 -10.57
C THR A 181 23.60 -9.30 -11.65
N LEU A 182 23.17 -8.86 -12.83
CA LEU A 182 22.90 -9.69 -14.02
C LEU A 182 24.04 -9.56 -15.04
N ALA A 183 25.23 -10.03 -14.71
CA ALA A 183 26.37 -10.01 -15.62
C ALA A 183 26.33 -11.21 -16.59
N ALA A 184 26.65 -10.98 -17.88
CA ALA A 184 26.83 -12.01 -18.91
C ALA A 184 25.61 -12.87 -19.32
N TYR A 185 24.38 -12.38 -19.08
CA TYR A 185 23.14 -12.99 -19.57
C TYR A 185 22.56 -12.26 -20.78
N THR A 186 21.99 -13.03 -21.71
CA THR A 186 21.19 -12.49 -22.81
C THR A 186 19.72 -12.59 -22.46
N PHE A 187 19.03 -11.47 -22.23
CA PHE A 187 17.57 -11.45 -22.10
C PHE A 187 16.94 -11.33 -23.48
N SER A 188 16.02 -12.22 -23.82
CA SER A 188 15.22 -12.18 -25.05
C SER A 188 13.76 -11.89 -24.69
N ILE A 189 13.30 -10.68 -24.99
CA ILE A 189 12.00 -10.16 -24.56
C ILE A 189 11.00 -10.30 -25.71
N GLY A 190 10.14 -11.30 -25.62
CA GLY A 190 8.98 -11.50 -26.49
C GLY A 190 7.90 -10.44 -26.29
N SER A 191 6.86 -10.49 -27.10
CA SER A 191 5.81 -9.45 -27.19
C SER A 191 5.05 -9.17 -25.89
N GLY A 192 5.03 -10.12 -24.95
CA GLY A 192 4.42 -9.94 -23.62
C GLY A 192 5.19 -8.97 -22.70
N GLY A 193 6.41 -8.57 -23.07
CA GLY A 193 7.25 -7.66 -22.30
C GLY A 193 7.82 -8.26 -21.01
N LEU A 194 8.61 -7.48 -20.29
CA LEU A 194 9.22 -7.86 -19.02
C LEU A 194 8.86 -6.83 -17.94
N ASN A 195 8.25 -7.28 -16.84
CA ASN A 195 8.04 -6.45 -15.66
C ASN A 195 9.12 -6.76 -14.62
N ILE A 196 9.75 -5.73 -14.07
CA ILE A 196 10.80 -5.87 -13.07
C ILE A 196 10.34 -5.19 -11.80
N VAL A 197 10.38 -5.91 -10.67
CA VAL A 197 10.02 -5.38 -9.36
C VAL A 197 11.17 -5.56 -8.39
N THR A 198 11.82 -4.48 -7.99
CA THR A 198 12.98 -4.57 -7.09
C THR A 198 12.84 -3.59 -5.93
N PRO A 199 12.83 -4.08 -4.68
CA PRO A 199 12.91 -3.24 -3.51
C PRO A 199 14.33 -2.75 -3.21
N LEU A 200 15.33 -3.39 -3.82
CA LEU A 200 16.76 -3.12 -3.67
C LEU A 200 17.43 -2.95 -5.05
N ASN A 201 18.75 -2.77 -5.06
CA ASN A 201 19.48 -2.47 -6.29
C ASN A 201 19.51 -3.65 -7.28
N LEU A 202 19.37 -3.38 -8.57
CA LEU A 202 19.54 -4.33 -9.68
C LEU A 202 20.52 -3.73 -10.68
N THR A 203 21.67 -4.38 -10.89
CA THR A 203 22.66 -3.93 -11.88
C THR A 203 22.72 -4.92 -13.05
N VAL A 204 22.54 -4.45 -14.27
CA VAL A 204 22.84 -5.20 -15.49
C VAL A 204 24.27 -4.87 -15.89
N GLY A 205 25.18 -5.82 -15.69
CA GLY A 205 26.60 -5.63 -15.95
C GLY A 205 26.92 -5.43 -17.43
N SER A 206 28.11 -4.89 -17.73
CA SER A 206 28.54 -4.45 -19.07
C SER A 206 28.59 -5.51 -20.17
N SER A 207 28.50 -6.79 -19.83
CA SER A 207 28.50 -7.94 -20.74
C SER A 207 27.12 -8.57 -20.98
N GLY A 208 26.08 -8.11 -20.29
CA GLY A 208 24.71 -8.54 -20.58
C GLY A 208 24.19 -7.96 -21.90
N THR A 209 23.21 -8.61 -22.54
CA THR A 209 22.50 -8.03 -23.70
C THR A 209 21.00 -8.29 -23.56
N TRP A 210 20.16 -7.28 -23.83
CA TRP A 210 18.71 -7.44 -23.79
C TRP A 210 18.16 -7.15 -25.19
N THR A 211 17.51 -8.11 -25.81
CA THR A 211 17.03 -8.05 -27.20
C THR A 211 15.55 -8.43 -27.25
N GLY A 212 14.89 -8.20 -28.38
CA GLY A 212 13.50 -8.64 -28.60
C GLY A 212 12.52 -7.50 -28.87
N VAL A 213 11.24 -7.84 -29.02
CA VAL A 213 10.19 -6.91 -29.48
C VAL A 213 9.35 -6.32 -28.33
N GLY A 214 9.34 -6.97 -27.16
CA GLY A 214 8.56 -6.51 -26.02
C GLY A 214 9.20 -5.33 -25.29
N GLY A 215 8.37 -4.63 -24.51
CA GLY A 215 8.81 -3.53 -23.66
C GLY A 215 9.33 -3.99 -22.30
N VAL A 216 10.01 -3.10 -21.59
CA VAL A 216 10.48 -3.29 -20.23
C VAL A 216 9.77 -2.30 -19.31
N GLN A 217 9.08 -2.83 -18.30
CA GLN A 217 8.46 -2.05 -17.25
C GLN A 217 9.22 -2.24 -15.95
N LEU A 218 9.64 -1.14 -15.34
CA LEU A 218 10.45 -1.11 -14.13
C LEU A 218 9.62 -0.51 -13.00
N ARG A 219 9.36 -1.32 -11.97
CA ARG A 219 8.58 -0.95 -10.78
C ARG A 219 9.45 -1.05 -9.54
N GLN A 220 9.93 0.06 -8.99
CA GLN A 220 10.82 0.02 -7.82
C GLN A 220 10.19 0.61 -6.58
N THR A 221 10.37 -0.01 -5.42
CA THR A 221 9.93 0.61 -4.16
C THR A 221 10.97 1.57 -3.59
N ASN A 222 12.27 1.23 -3.60
CA ASN A 222 13.31 2.07 -2.98
C ASN A 222 14.74 1.95 -3.59
N GLY A 223 15.03 0.97 -4.44
CA GLY A 223 16.40 0.68 -4.94
C GLY A 223 16.83 1.43 -6.21
N LEU A 224 18.02 1.10 -6.71
CA LEU A 224 18.60 1.55 -7.98
C LEU A 224 18.54 0.43 -9.04
N ILE A 225 17.97 0.65 -10.22
CA ILE A 225 18.24 -0.16 -11.42
C ILE A 225 19.35 0.52 -12.23
N GLU A 226 20.47 -0.16 -12.42
CA GLU A 226 21.60 0.32 -13.20
C GLU A 226 21.83 -0.54 -14.43
N LEU A 227 21.96 0.09 -15.61
CA LEU A 227 22.27 -0.57 -16.87
C LEU A 227 23.65 -0.14 -17.36
N GLN A 228 24.61 -1.06 -17.32
CA GLN A 228 25.98 -0.84 -17.81
C GLN A 228 26.21 -1.41 -19.22
N ALA A 229 25.19 -2.09 -19.77
CA ALA A 229 25.22 -2.78 -21.05
C ALA A 229 24.31 -2.15 -22.09
N ASN A 230 24.55 -2.52 -23.36
CA ASN A 230 23.73 -2.12 -24.48
C ASN A 230 22.42 -2.93 -24.52
N MET A 231 21.29 -2.24 -24.42
CA MET A 231 19.95 -2.81 -24.53
C MET A 231 19.38 -2.54 -25.92
N GLN A 232 18.96 -3.59 -26.60
CA GLN A 232 18.56 -3.58 -28.01
C GLN A 232 17.10 -4.04 -28.25
N TYR A 233 16.26 -4.05 -27.21
CA TYR A 233 14.83 -4.36 -27.38
C TYR A 233 14.07 -3.19 -28.03
N SER A 234 13.04 -3.48 -28.81
CA SER A 234 12.27 -2.47 -29.57
C SER A 234 10.99 -1.98 -28.89
N GLY A 235 10.57 -2.62 -27.80
CA GLY A 235 9.41 -2.16 -27.03
C GLY A 235 9.71 -0.90 -26.19
N SER A 236 8.67 -0.39 -25.53
CA SER A 236 8.79 0.79 -24.67
C SER A 236 9.55 0.51 -23.37
N THR A 237 10.25 1.51 -22.87
CA THR A 237 10.87 1.53 -21.54
C THR A 237 10.02 2.38 -20.61
N LEU A 238 9.51 1.80 -19.54
CA LEU A 238 8.57 2.46 -18.65
C LEU A 238 9.01 2.34 -17.21
N PHE A 239 9.24 3.47 -16.55
CA PHE A 239 9.70 3.54 -15.17
C PHE A 239 8.63 4.12 -14.24
N TYR A 240 8.18 3.29 -13.30
CA TYR A 240 7.23 3.62 -12.24
C TYR A 240 7.82 3.24 -10.87
N PRO A 241 8.60 4.09 -10.21
CA PRO A 241 8.77 3.96 -8.77
C PRO A 241 7.39 3.89 -8.10
N LEU A 242 7.20 2.92 -7.21
CA LEU A 242 6.08 2.93 -6.29
C LEU A 242 6.19 4.22 -5.48
N ALA A 243 5.20 5.10 -5.67
CA ALA A 243 5.07 6.32 -4.89
C ALA A 243 5.22 5.96 -3.41
N GLN A 244 6.10 6.71 -2.71
CA GLN A 244 6.49 6.43 -1.33
C GLN A 244 5.26 6.10 -0.50
N THR A 245 5.30 4.93 0.13
CA THR A 245 4.32 4.54 1.11
C THR A 245 4.48 5.45 2.33
N GLY A 246 3.62 6.45 2.48
CA GLY A 246 3.46 7.28 3.67
C GLY A 246 4.68 8.12 4.07
N ASN A 247 4.72 9.39 3.65
CA ASN A 247 4.76 10.53 4.57
C ASN A 247 4.77 11.87 3.81
N SER A 248 3.76 12.69 4.10
CA SER A 248 3.60 14.09 3.69
C SER A 248 3.21 14.30 2.21
N ALA A 249 1.91 14.55 1.99
CA ALA A 249 1.41 15.25 0.82
C ALA A 249 2.35 16.43 0.48
N GLY A 250 2.90 16.48 -0.73
CA GLY A 250 3.80 17.57 -1.15
C GLY A 250 5.31 17.34 -0.95
N SER A 251 5.79 16.16 -0.55
CA SER A 251 7.23 15.86 -0.47
C SER A 251 7.89 15.52 -1.82
N PHE A 252 7.49 16.17 -2.91
CA PHE A 252 8.13 15.97 -4.22
C PHE A 252 9.40 16.80 -4.36
N GLY A 253 10.57 16.17 -4.30
CA GLY A 253 11.85 16.82 -4.60
C GLY A 253 13.04 16.37 -3.74
N SER A 254 12.92 15.32 -2.93
CA SER A 254 14.12 14.58 -2.52
C SER A 254 14.55 13.76 -3.73
N VAL A 255 15.54 14.26 -4.46
CA VAL A 255 16.10 13.73 -5.71
C VAL A 255 16.71 12.31 -5.56
N ILE A 256 16.53 11.64 -4.41
CA ILE A 256 17.32 10.45 -4.07
C ILE A 256 16.51 9.31 -3.43
N SER A 257 15.24 9.47 -3.02
CA SER A 257 14.64 8.45 -2.13
C SER A 257 13.54 7.55 -2.70
N THR A 258 13.16 7.63 -3.98
CA THR A 258 12.17 6.70 -4.57
C THR A 258 12.58 6.27 -5.96
N GLY A 259 13.24 5.11 -6.08
CA GLY A 259 13.60 4.44 -7.34
C GLY A 259 14.51 5.26 -8.26
N SER A 260 15.68 4.74 -8.60
CA SER A 260 16.55 5.34 -9.63
C SER A 260 16.74 4.39 -10.80
N PHE A 261 16.63 4.91 -12.02
CA PHE A 261 17.04 4.20 -13.23
C PHE A 261 18.26 4.88 -13.82
N VAL A 262 19.41 4.20 -13.75
CA VAL A 262 20.70 4.72 -14.21
C VAL A 262 21.13 3.96 -15.47
N VAL A 263 21.51 4.68 -16.51
CA VAL A 263 22.19 4.14 -17.69
C VAL A 263 23.65 4.61 -17.65
N SER A 264 24.58 3.71 -17.42
CA SER A 264 25.97 4.01 -17.05
C SER A 264 27.01 3.13 -17.76
N GLY A 265 28.29 3.32 -17.42
CA GLY A 265 29.39 2.55 -17.99
C GLY A 265 29.66 2.85 -19.47
N LEU A 266 30.60 2.09 -20.03
CA LEU A 266 31.06 2.27 -21.42
C LEU A 266 30.04 1.85 -22.47
N ASN A 267 29.19 0.87 -22.15
CA ASN A 267 28.25 0.27 -23.09
C ASN A 267 26.78 0.57 -22.78
N GLY A 268 26.48 1.18 -21.62
CA GLY A 268 25.10 1.44 -21.20
C GLY A 268 24.36 2.33 -22.17
N ARG A 269 23.33 1.78 -22.83
CA ARG A 269 22.44 2.50 -23.75
C ARG A 269 21.13 1.74 -24.00
N LEU A 270 20.09 2.44 -24.43
CA LEU A 270 18.78 1.92 -24.83
C LEU A 270 18.60 2.04 -26.36
N SER A 271 19.35 1.29 -27.16
CA SER A 271 19.52 1.52 -28.60
C SER A 271 18.28 1.44 -29.49
N ASN A 272 17.25 0.67 -29.12
CA ASN A 272 16.11 0.41 -30.02
C ASN A 272 14.76 0.72 -29.38
N THR A 273 14.72 1.26 -28.16
CA THR A 273 13.46 1.42 -27.44
C THR A 273 12.51 2.37 -28.17
N SER A 274 11.24 1.99 -28.32
CA SER A 274 10.25 2.77 -29.05
C SER A 274 9.74 3.99 -28.29
N SER A 275 9.92 4.04 -26.97
CA SER A 275 9.68 5.22 -26.14
C SER A 275 10.31 5.04 -24.76
N VAL A 276 10.65 6.14 -24.10
CA VAL A 276 11.06 6.14 -22.69
C VAL A 276 10.07 6.99 -21.91
N THR A 277 9.55 6.47 -20.81
CA THR A 277 8.61 7.20 -19.96
C THR A 277 8.98 7.04 -18.48
N VAL A 278 9.08 8.16 -17.77
CA VAL A 278 9.53 8.24 -16.38
C VAL A 278 8.46 8.94 -15.53
N HIS A 279 7.93 8.24 -14.54
CA HIS A 279 6.93 8.77 -13.60
C HIS A 279 7.51 8.92 -12.20
N ASN A 280 7.45 10.10 -11.58
CA ASN A 280 7.78 10.29 -10.16
C ASN A 280 9.16 9.74 -9.73
N GLY A 281 10.11 9.63 -10.66
CA GLY A 281 11.38 8.91 -10.47
C GLY A 281 12.58 9.62 -11.08
N LEU A 282 13.77 9.11 -10.76
CA LEU A 282 15.03 9.57 -11.32
C LEU A 282 15.42 8.71 -12.52
N MET A 283 15.67 9.35 -13.66
CA MET A 283 16.45 8.79 -14.76
C MET A 283 17.80 9.48 -14.82
N GLN A 284 18.88 8.71 -14.74
CA GLN A 284 20.23 9.25 -14.76
C GLN A 284 21.04 8.66 -15.91
N PHE A 285 21.77 9.55 -16.59
CA PHE A 285 22.73 9.22 -17.62
C PHE A 285 24.15 9.43 -17.10
N GLY A 286 24.98 8.41 -17.28
CA GLY A 286 26.40 8.41 -16.93
C GLY A 286 26.70 7.92 -15.51
N THR A 287 27.86 7.26 -15.38
CA THR A 287 28.76 7.17 -14.20
C THR A 287 30.13 6.57 -14.63
N ASN A 288 31.20 6.96 -13.91
CA ASN A 288 32.59 6.43 -13.84
C ASN A 288 33.20 5.77 -15.10
N GLY A 289 33.67 6.55 -16.08
CA GLY A 289 34.45 6.00 -17.20
C GLY A 289 34.62 6.97 -18.37
N SER A 290 35.28 6.53 -19.46
CA SER A 290 35.40 7.31 -20.71
C SER A 290 34.03 7.64 -21.29
N GLY A 291 33.94 8.78 -21.99
CA GLY A 291 32.66 9.35 -22.40
C GLY A 291 31.84 8.45 -23.33
N ASN A 292 30.56 8.29 -23.01
CA ASN A 292 29.56 7.63 -23.86
C ASN A 292 28.37 8.58 -24.03
N ASN A 293 28.12 9.01 -25.25
CA ASN A 293 27.07 9.96 -25.63
C ASN A 293 25.94 9.19 -26.32
N ASP A 294 24.74 9.79 -26.40
CA ASP A 294 23.59 9.20 -27.12
C ASP A 294 23.16 7.85 -26.51
N ARG A 295 22.86 7.89 -25.20
CA ARG A 295 22.41 6.71 -24.45
C ARG A 295 20.98 6.34 -24.77
N ILE A 296 20.16 7.29 -25.23
CA ILE A 296 18.85 7.07 -25.82
C ILE A 296 18.90 7.62 -27.25
N PRO A 297 18.48 6.84 -28.26
CA PRO A 297 18.41 7.34 -29.62
C PRO A 297 17.60 8.63 -29.73
N ASP A 298 18.12 9.60 -30.47
CA ASP A 298 17.46 10.87 -30.76
C ASP A 298 16.03 10.73 -31.35
N ALA A 299 15.71 9.63 -32.03
CA ALA A 299 14.38 9.40 -32.58
C ALA A 299 13.36 8.87 -31.55
N THR A 300 13.79 8.49 -30.35
CA THR A 300 12.95 7.90 -29.33
C THR A 300 12.13 8.99 -28.60
N PRO A 301 10.78 8.93 -28.63
CA PRO A 301 9.95 9.79 -27.80
C PRO A 301 10.26 9.62 -26.31
N PHE A 302 10.36 10.74 -25.60
CA PHE A 302 10.73 10.76 -24.20
C PHE A 302 9.66 11.46 -23.36
N SER A 303 9.12 10.83 -22.33
CA SER A 303 8.08 11.44 -21.50
C SER A 303 8.49 11.49 -20.03
N LEU A 304 8.33 12.65 -19.42
CA LEU A 304 8.66 12.89 -18.02
C LEU A 304 7.46 13.45 -17.29
N HIS A 305 7.11 12.78 -16.20
CA HIS A 305 5.88 13.01 -15.49
C HIS A 305 6.21 13.14 -14.00
N ASN A 306 6.31 14.37 -13.51
CA ASN A 306 6.78 14.64 -12.14
C ASN A 306 8.15 14.01 -11.84
N GLY A 307 8.99 13.87 -12.86
CA GLY A 307 10.24 13.10 -12.79
C GLY A 307 11.49 13.98 -12.75
N THR A 308 12.62 13.32 -12.56
CA THR A 308 13.94 13.92 -12.58
C THR A 308 14.80 13.29 -13.67
N ILE A 309 15.50 14.12 -14.44
CA ILE A 309 16.60 13.70 -15.31
C ILE A 309 17.91 14.24 -14.74
N VAL A 310 18.93 13.39 -14.64
CA VAL A 310 20.29 13.79 -14.29
C VAL A 310 21.24 13.33 -15.39
N MET A 311 21.99 14.26 -15.99
CA MET A 311 23.13 13.93 -16.84
C MET A 311 24.41 14.17 -16.04
N THR A 312 25.22 13.14 -15.86
CA THR A 312 26.50 13.25 -15.13
C THR A 312 27.68 13.36 -16.09
N GLY A 313 28.63 14.24 -15.78
CA GLY A 313 29.88 14.39 -16.53
C GLY A 313 30.85 13.22 -16.28
N THR A 314 31.85 13.06 -17.15
CA THR A 314 32.90 12.03 -16.98
C THR A 314 34.05 12.54 -16.11
N SER A 315 34.68 11.63 -15.37
CA SER A 315 35.95 11.85 -14.66
C SER A 315 37.15 12.01 -15.60
N THR A 316 36.98 11.92 -16.92
CA THR A 316 38.04 12.10 -17.91
C THR A 316 37.98 13.50 -18.50
N ALA A 317 39.08 14.26 -18.37
CA ALA A 317 39.16 15.62 -18.91
C ALA A 317 39.00 15.66 -20.45
N GLY A 318 38.30 16.67 -20.96
CA GLY A 318 38.23 16.98 -22.39
C GLY A 318 37.16 16.24 -23.21
N THR A 319 36.47 15.22 -22.67
CA THR A 319 35.35 14.57 -23.38
C THR A 319 34.00 15.06 -22.83
N PRO A 320 33.27 15.94 -23.54
CA PRO A 320 31.95 16.36 -23.11
C PRO A 320 31.00 15.15 -23.09
N GLN A 321 30.19 15.05 -22.04
CA GLN A 321 29.06 14.13 -22.00
C GLN A 321 27.83 14.83 -22.55
N THR A 322 27.27 14.31 -23.64
CA THR A 322 26.11 14.89 -24.32
C THR A 322 25.00 13.86 -24.47
N GLU A 323 23.77 14.27 -24.19
CA GLU A 323 22.56 13.52 -24.47
C GLU A 323 21.56 14.43 -25.19
N THR A 324 20.98 13.95 -26.29
CA THR A 324 19.88 14.64 -26.97
C THR A 324 18.64 13.77 -26.87
N LEU A 325 17.56 14.33 -26.34
CA LEU A 325 16.28 13.64 -26.23
C LEU A 325 15.34 14.17 -27.32
N ALA A 326 14.72 13.26 -28.07
CA ALA A 326 13.76 13.57 -29.14
C ALA A 326 14.33 14.46 -30.30
N GLY A 327 15.61 14.31 -30.63
CA GLY A 327 16.34 15.00 -31.72
C GLY A 327 15.74 14.95 -33.12
N THR A 328 14.90 13.97 -33.45
CA THR A 328 14.36 13.80 -34.82
C THR A 328 12.96 14.39 -34.98
N SER A 329 12.68 15.00 -36.15
CA SER A 329 11.35 15.49 -36.52
C SER A 329 10.25 14.45 -36.26
N GLY A 330 9.31 14.76 -35.36
CA GLY A 330 8.18 13.89 -34.99
C GLY A 330 8.38 13.11 -33.68
N ALA A 331 9.62 12.98 -33.18
CA ALA A 331 9.84 12.61 -31.79
C ALA A 331 9.48 13.81 -30.91
N LEU A 332 8.68 13.59 -29.87
CA LEU A 332 8.25 14.64 -28.97
C LEU A 332 8.59 14.27 -27.54
N SER A 333 9.21 15.20 -26.83
CA SER A 333 9.34 15.10 -25.39
C SER A 333 8.10 15.68 -24.69
N THR A 334 7.34 14.84 -23.98
CA THR A 334 6.11 15.28 -23.29
C THR A 334 6.34 15.40 -21.81
N PHE A 335 5.94 16.54 -21.24
CA PHE A 335 6.20 16.86 -19.84
C PHE A 335 4.93 17.19 -19.10
N SER A 336 4.74 16.58 -17.94
CA SER A 336 3.60 16.84 -17.06
C SER A 336 4.07 17.06 -15.61
N GLY A 337 3.33 17.85 -14.82
CA GLY A 337 3.71 18.17 -13.44
C GLY A 337 4.95 19.05 -13.30
N GLN A 338 5.62 18.98 -12.14
CA GLN A 338 6.90 19.65 -11.92
C GLN A 338 8.06 18.69 -12.22
N ASN A 339 8.92 19.07 -13.15
CA ASN A 339 10.05 18.27 -13.59
C ASN A 339 11.37 18.90 -13.19
N LEU A 340 12.36 18.07 -12.87
CA LEU A 340 13.73 18.51 -12.61
C LEU A 340 14.66 18.02 -13.72
N ILE A 341 15.44 18.92 -14.29
CA ILE A 341 16.50 18.58 -15.23
C ILE A 341 17.82 19.11 -14.67
N GLN A 342 18.76 18.19 -14.49
CA GLN A 342 20.05 18.48 -13.90
C GLN A 342 21.19 18.07 -14.83
N ALA A 343 22.04 19.03 -15.16
CA ALA A 343 23.36 18.80 -15.73
C ALA A 343 24.39 18.83 -14.59
N ALA A 344 24.90 17.66 -14.22
CA ALA A 344 25.83 17.44 -13.12
C ALA A 344 27.25 17.16 -13.66
N PRO A 345 28.00 18.18 -14.10
CA PRO A 345 29.37 17.99 -14.58
C PRO A 345 30.27 17.48 -13.46
N THR A 346 31.34 16.79 -13.84
CA THR A 346 32.40 16.38 -12.91
C THR A 346 33.71 17.02 -13.38
N ILE A 347 34.63 16.27 -13.99
CA ILE A 347 35.85 16.83 -14.59
C ILE A 347 35.55 17.38 -15.99
N SER A 348 34.67 16.74 -16.75
CA SER A 348 34.18 17.26 -18.04
C SER A 348 32.81 17.94 -17.94
N SER A 349 32.40 18.60 -19.03
CA SER A 349 31.07 19.19 -19.13
C SER A 349 29.98 18.11 -19.21
N ALA A 350 28.82 18.38 -18.61
CA ALA A 350 27.61 17.60 -18.77
C ALA A 350 26.59 18.42 -19.55
N GLN A 351 26.09 17.90 -20.67
CA GLN A 351 25.17 18.60 -21.56
C GLN A 351 23.96 17.73 -21.86
N ILE A 352 22.78 18.32 -21.75
CA ILE A 352 21.52 17.69 -22.15
C ILE A 352 20.74 18.62 -23.07
N THR A 353 20.26 18.09 -24.18
CA THR A 353 19.45 18.81 -25.15
C THR A 353 18.06 18.19 -25.21
N LEU A 354 17.03 19.01 -25.02
CA LEU A 354 15.64 18.63 -25.29
C LEU A 354 15.26 19.16 -26.67
N ALA A 355 15.29 18.29 -27.67
CA ALA A 355 14.87 18.61 -29.02
C ALA A 355 13.39 18.24 -29.17
N GLY A 356 12.54 19.23 -29.46
CA GLY A 356 11.09 19.09 -29.48
C GLY A 356 10.51 18.79 -28.10
N PHE A 357 10.03 19.81 -27.39
CA PHE A 357 9.30 19.61 -26.12
C PHE A 357 7.89 20.19 -26.17
N THR A 358 6.96 19.52 -25.51
CA THR A 358 5.59 20.01 -25.29
C THR A 358 5.25 19.93 -23.81
N ARG A 359 4.76 21.04 -23.29
CA ARG A 359 4.22 21.13 -21.94
C ARG A 359 2.78 20.64 -21.95
N LEU A 360 2.51 19.51 -21.31
CA LEU A 360 1.15 19.03 -21.04
C LEU A 360 0.63 19.69 -19.76
N THR A 361 -0.61 20.20 -19.80
CA THR A 361 -1.35 20.72 -18.64
C THR A 361 -0.51 21.68 -17.79
N ASN A 362 0.13 22.65 -18.43
CA ASN A 362 0.95 23.68 -17.77
C ASN A 362 2.11 23.14 -16.92
N SER A 363 2.79 22.06 -17.34
CA SER A 363 3.97 21.52 -16.64
C SER A 363 5.07 22.56 -16.40
N THR A 364 5.88 22.36 -15.37
CA THR A 364 6.90 23.35 -14.92
C THR A 364 8.25 22.68 -14.74
N PHE A 365 9.32 23.48 -14.79
CA PHE A 365 10.68 22.96 -14.77
C PHE A 365 11.53 23.61 -13.69
N VAL A 366 12.38 22.78 -13.09
CA VAL A 366 13.54 23.21 -12.31
C VAL A 366 14.76 22.83 -13.11
N PHE A 367 15.63 23.79 -13.41
CA PHE A 367 16.89 23.57 -14.11
C PHE A 367 18.06 23.73 -13.14
N ARG A 368 18.99 22.76 -13.13
CA ARG A 368 20.13 22.79 -12.21
C ARG A 368 21.42 22.33 -12.88
N GLY A 369 22.53 22.85 -12.38
CA GLY A 369 23.86 22.39 -12.71
C GLY A 369 24.93 23.31 -12.17
N SER A 370 26.14 22.80 -11.98
CA SER A 370 27.29 23.63 -11.66
C SER A 370 27.63 24.49 -12.87
N ASN A 371 27.83 25.80 -12.65
CA ASN A 371 28.11 26.77 -13.71
C ASN A 371 27.07 26.75 -14.86
N LEU A 372 25.81 26.49 -14.52
CA LEU A 372 24.75 26.27 -15.51
C LEU A 372 24.63 27.43 -16.50
N GLY A 373 24.76 27.10 -17.79
CA GLY A 373 24.63 28.07 -18.90
C GLY A 373 25.85 28.97 -19.11
N GLN A 374 27.00 28.62 -18.53
CA GLN A 374 28.30 29.13 -18.96
C GLN A 374 28.79 28.41 -20.23
N ALA A 375 29.82 28.95 -20.87
CA ALA A 375 30.44 28.29 -22.02
C ALA A 375 30.90 26.87 -21.64
N ALA A 376 30.60 25.90 -22.51
CA ALA A 376 30.90 24.50 -22.24
C ALA A 376 32.39 24.28 -21.95
N GLY A 377 32.69 23.66 -20.82
CA GLY A 377 34.04 23.48 -20.31
C GLY A 377 34.09 22.55 -19.10
N ALA A 378 35.29 22.34 -18.55
CA ALA A 378 35.48 21.52 -17.36
C ALA A 378 34.61 22.03 -16.20
N GLY A 379 33.83 21.15 -15.57
CA GLY A 379 32.93 21.53 -14.47
C GLY A 379 31.71 22.37 -14.88
N THR A 380 31.37 22.46 -16.17
CA THR A 380 30.21 23.23 -16.66
C THR A 380 29.04 22.32 -17.05
N GLY A 381 27.85 22.64 -16.54
CA GLY A 381 26.59 22.05 -16.97
C GLY A 381 25.89 22.90 -18.03
N ASN A 382 25.36 22.28 -19.07
CA ASN A 382 24.54 22.96 -20.08
C ASN A 382 23.23 22.21 -20.29
N ILE A 383 22.14 22.98 -20.40
CA ILE A 383 20.81 22.45 -20.71
C ILE A 383 20.28 23.26 -21.90
N PHE A 384 20.11 22.59 -23.03
CA PHE A 384 19.63 23.20 -24.27
C PHE A 384 18.17 22.82 -24.53
N LEU A 385 17.42 23.78 -25.07
CA LEU A 385 16.03 23.62 -25.47
C LEU A 385 15.96 23.97 -26.97
N SER A 386 15.55 23.03 -27.80
CA SER A 386 15.51 23.20 -29.25
C SER A 386 14.12 22.83 -29.78
N PRO A 387 13.31 23.77 -30.32
CA PRO A 387 13.60 25.19 -30.44
C PRO A 387 13.70 25.88 -29.07
N ALA A 388 14.37 27.04 -29.05
CA ALA A 388 14.45 27.87 -27.85
C ALA A 388 13.03 28.25 -27.37
N PRO A 389 12.80 28.30 -26.05
CA PRO A 389 11.48 28.66 -25.52
C PRO A 389 11.16 30.13 -25.80
N LEU A 390 9.86 30.46 -25.84
CA LEU A 390 9.42 31.85 -25.82
C LEU A 390 9.86 32.50 -24.51
N LEU A 391 10.64 33.58 -24.62
CA LEU A 391 11.07 34.40 -23.50
C LEU A 391 10.09 35.57 -23.30
N LEU A 392 9.75 35.88 -22.04
CA LEU A 392 8.90 37.02 -21.69
C LEU A 392 9.69 38.04 -20.86
N GLY A 393 9.58 39.32 -21.23
CA GLY A 393 10.20 40.44 -20.52
C GLY A 393 10.64 41.58 -21.42
N GLY A 394 11.52 42.43 -20.89
CA GLY A 394 11.98 43.65 -21.55
C GLY A 394 13.00 43.46 -22.67
N GLY A 395 13.46 42.23 -22.93
CA GLY A 395 14.45 41.94 -23.97
C GLY A 395 15.84 42.49 -23.68
N GLY A 396 16.14 42.82 -22.42
CA GLY A 396 17.44 43.33 -21.99
C GLY A 396 18.58 42.35 -22.22
N VAL A 397 19.80 42.88 -22.34
CA VAL A 397 21.04 42.09 -22.46
C VAL A 397 21.39 41.38 -21.15
N PRO A 398 22.21 40.31 -21.17
CA PRO A 398 22.76 39.69 -19.96
C PRO A 398 23.30 40.71 -18.95
N GLY A 399 22.93 40.57 -17.68
CA GLY A 399 23.32 41.48 -16.59
C GLY A 399 22.38 42.68 -16.39
N SER A 400 21.38 42.88 -17.24
CA SER A 400 20.36 43.94 -17.07
C SER A 400 19.13 43.44 -16.28
N THR A 401 18.46 44.36 -15.59
CA THR A 401 17.24 44.04 -14.82
C THR A 401 16.04 43.70 -15.69
N ASN A 402 16.05 44.12 -16.96
CA ASN A 402 14.97 43.89 -17.92
C ASN A 402 15.22 42.70 -18.86
N ILE A 403 16.18 41.83 -18.53
CA ILE A 403 16.38 40.58 -19.26
C ILE A 403 15.14 39.69 -19.22
N SER A 404 14.78 39.11 -20.37
CA SER A 404 13.62 38.22 -20.47
C SER A 404 13.88 36.87 -19.78
N ILE A 405 12.80 36.25 -19.29
CA ILE A 405 12.85 34.98 -18.55
C ILE A 405 12.07 33.88 -19.27
N ILE A 406 12.28 32.63 -18.84
CA ILE A 406 11.39 31.51 -19.14
C ILE A 406 10.31 31.49 -18.05
N PRO A 407 9.06 31.92 -18.34
CA PRO A 407 8.08 32.27 -17.30
C PRO A 407 7.55 31.10 -16.46
N TRP A 408 7.79 29.86 -16.88
CA TRP A 408 7.30 28.63 -16.25
C TRP A 408 8.43 27.76 -15.65
N ALA A 409 9.64 28.32 -15.55
CA ALA A 409 10.82 27.61 -15.07
C ALA A 409 11.58 28.41 -14.01
N VAL A 410 12.28 27.67 -13.16
CA VAL A 410 13.17 28.21 -12.13
C VAL A 410 14.52 27.50 -12.17
N GLY A 411 15.54 28.14 -11.62
CA GLY A 411 16.90 27.65 -11.54
C GLY A 411 17.33 27.42 -10.10
N GLY A 412 18.16 26.42 -9.86
CA GLY A 412 18.98 26.38 -8.65
C GLY A 412 20.08 27.44 -8.69
N GLY A 413 20.60 27.85 -7.53
CA GLY A 413 21.74 28.76 -7.44
C GLY A 413 22.96 28.21 -8.20
N THR A 414 23.86 29.11 -8.61
CA THR A 414 24.94 28.90 -9.60
C THR A 414 25.90 27.73 -9.33
N ASN A 415 25.90 27.17 -8.12
CA ASN A 415 26.79 26.07 -7.67
C ASN A 415 26.04 24.84 -7.13
N SER A 416 24.82 24.57 -7.60
CA SER A 416 24.06 23.39 -7.17
C SER A 416 24.65 22.09 -7.73
N ALA A 417 25.57 21.48 -6.95
CA ALA A 417 26.20 20.20 -7.26
C ALA A 417 25.22 19.01 -7.24
N THR A 418 25.67 17.84 -7.71
CA THR A 418 24.96 16.56 -7.59
C THR A 418 24.61 16.29 -6.11
N GLY A 419 23.33 16.09 -5.81
CA GLY A 419 22.84 15.93 -4.43
C GLY A 419 22.42 17.23 -3.71
N SER A 420 22.51 18.39 -4.36
CA SER A 420 21.95 19.64 -3.83
C SER A 420 20.44 19.52 -3.56
N THR A 421 20.00 20.06 -2.41
CA THR A 421 18.58 20.16 -2.03
C THR A 421 17.91 21.43 -2.59
N ASP A 422 18.64 22.26 -3.34
CA ASP A 422 18.10 23.45 -4.01
C ASP A 422 17.14 23.02 -5.13
N ILE A 423 15.86 23.33 -5.00
CA ILE A 423 14.78 22.94 -5.92
C ILE A 423 14.23 24.14 -6.72
N GLY A 424 14.99 25.21 -6.85
CA GLY A 424 14.55 26.43 -7.53
C GLY A 424 14.54 27.63 -6.58
N THR A 425 15.54 28.48 -6.71
CA THR A 425 15.81 29.64 -5.85
C THR A 425 15.93 30.95 -6.65
N THR A 426 15.75 30.90 -7.97
CA THR A 426 15.81 32.08 -8.83
C THR A 426 15.11 31.79 -10.16
N LEU A 427 14.81 32.85 -10.92
CA LEU A 427 14.28 32.72 -12.28
C LEU A 427 15.40 32.27 -13.23
N VAL A 428 15.02 31.78 -14.40
CA VAL A 428 15.97 31.41 -15.46
C VAL A 428 15.68 32.15 -16.75
N THR A 429 16.73 32.35 -17.54
CA THR A 429 16.67 32.84 -18.92
C THR A 429 17.29 31.82 -19.88
N TYR A 430 17.23 32.09 -21.17
CA TYR A 430 17.83 31.28 -22.22
C TYR A 430 18.83 32.13 -23.01
N ASP A 431 20.07 31.67 -23.08
CA ASP A 431 21.19 32.37 -23.72
C ASP A 431 21.89 31.45 -24.74
N VAL A 432 22.98 31.91 -25.34
CA VAL A 432 23.77 31.16 -26.34
C VAL A 432 24.25 29.79 -25.84
N ASN A 433 24.47 29.65 -24.52
CA ASN A 433 24.93 28.41 -23.89
C ASN A 433 23.81 27.61 -23.21
N GLY A 434 22.55 27.91 -23.55
CA GLY A 434 21.36 27.25 -23.03
C GLY A 434 20.72 27.98 -21.85
N VAL A 435 19.99 27.23 -21.03
CA VAL A 435 19.32 27.76 -19.83
C VAL A 435 20.36 28.23 -18.81
N ARG A 436 20.17 29.40 -18.21
CA ARG A 436 20.95 29.88 -17.07
C ARG A 436 20.09 30.54 -15.98
N PRO A 437 20.45 30.42 -14.70
CA PRO A 437 19.84 31.20 -13.63
C PRO A 437 20.11 32.70 -13.78
N LEU A 438 19.18 33.54 -13.32
CA LEU A 438 19.41 34.98 -13.19
C LEU A 438 20.37 35.26 -12.04
N THR A 439 21.26 36.23 -12.25
CA THR A 439 22.21 36.75 -11.28
C THR A 439 21.57 37.84 -10.43
N ALA A 440 22.15 38.16 -9.26
CA ALA A 440 21.62 39.20 -8.37
C ALA A 440 21.54 40.59 -9.03
N ALA A 441 22.42 40.90 -9.99
CA ALA A 441 22.42 42.17 -10.74
C ALA A 441 21.25 42.29 -11.74
N GLU A 442 20.65 41.15 -12.13
CA GLU A 442 19.52 41.10 -13.06
C GLU A 442 18.17 41.31 -12.35
N TYR A 443 18.21 41.74 -11.07
CA TYR A 443 17.03 42.10 -10.29
C TYR A 443 17.08 43.56 -9.83
N ALA A 444 16.02 44.30 -10.11
CA ALA A 444 15.78 45.59 -9.49
C ALA A 444 15.18 45.41 -8.08
N THR A 445 15.33 46.43 -7.23
CA THR A 445 14.58 46.51 -5.98
C THR A 445 13.13 46.91 -6.26
N TYR A 446 12.19 46.61 -5.36
CA TYR A 446 10.77 46.98 -5.53
C TYR A 446 10.56 48.47 -5.82
N ALA A 447 11.30 49.34 -5.12
CA ALA A 447 11.20 50.78 -5.29
C ALA A 447 11.66 51.23 -6.69
N ALA A 448 12.78 50.68 -7.17
CA ALA A 448 13.37 51.04 -8.47
C ALA A 448 12.75 50.32 -9.68
N GLY A 449 12.05 49.20 -9.47
CA GLY A 449 11.52 48.38 -10.55
C GLY A 449 10.47 49.09 -11.41
N THR A 450 10.56 48.83 -12.71
CA THR A 450 9.65 49.26 -13.77
C THR A 450 8.88 48.05 -14.36
N PRO A 451 7.86 48.26 -15.23
CA PRO A 451 7.07 47.18 -15.81
C PRO A 451 7.83 46.10 -16.60
N ILE A 452 9.05 46.40 -17.03
CA ILE A 452 9.89 45.47 -17.80
C ILE A 452 10.99 44.81 -16.96
N ASP A 453 11.14 45.19 -15.69
CA ASP A 453 12.19 44.68 -14.81
C ASP A 453 11.77 43.41 -14.08
N ASN A 454 12.73 42.52 -13.87
CA ASN A 454 12.66 41.49 -12.86
C ASN A 454 12.94 42.13 -11.50
N VAL A 455 12.12 41.85 -10.49
CA VAL A 455 12.21 42.49 -9.18
C VAL A 455 12.45 41.45 -8.08
N ARG A 456 13.31 41.80 -7.12
CA ARG A 456 13.59 40.99 -5.94
C ARG A 456 13.27 41.77 -4.66
N VAL A 457 12.52 41.13 -3.77
CA VAL A 457 12.15 41.63 -2.44
C VAL A 457 12.78 40.73 -1.40
N THR A 458 13.59 41.31 -0.51
CA THR A 458 14.35 40.55 0.50
C THR A 458 13.97 40.89 1.95
N ALA A 459 13.05 41.83 2.14
CA ALA A 459 12.60 42.30 3.45
C ALA A 459 11.12 42.72 3.41
N GLY A 460 10.49 42.67 4.58
CA GLY A 460 9.10 43.11 4.74
C GLY A 460 8.93 44.62 4.63
N ALA A 461 7.76 45.04 4.18
CA ALA A 461 7.38 46.44 4.09
C ALA A 461 5.84 46.57 4.11
N VAL A 462 5.32 47.75 4.45
CA VAL A 462 3.89 48.05 4.45
C VAL A 462 3.62 49.34 3.68
N GLY A 463 2.39 49.53 3.20
CA GLY A 463 1.98 50.73 2.45
C GLY A 463 2.68 50.86 1.10
N GLN A 464 2.98 49.73 0.45
CA GLN A 464 3.67 49.72 -0.83
C GLN A 464 2.72 50.09 -1.97
N ALA A 465 3.10 51.06 -2.80
CA ALA A 465 2.32 51.45 -3.97
C ALA A 465 2.17 50.25 -4.94
N PRO A 466 1.01 50.06 -5.58
CA PRO A 466 0.80 48.99 -6.55
C PRO A 466 1.69 49.18 -7.78
N LYS A 467 2.21 48.08 -8.33
CA LYS A 467 3.11 48.10 -9.48
C LYS A 467 2.88 46.89 -10.40
N ILE A 468 3.34 47.05 -11.64
CA ILE A 468 3.52 45.96 -12.60
C ILE A 468 5.02 45.77 -12.78
N PHE A 469 5.48 44.51 -12.82
CA PHE A 469 6.87 44.13 -13.12
C PHE A 469 6.91 43.05 -14.18
N ASN A 470 8.07 42.77 -14.77
CA ASN A 470 8.20 41.59 -15.63
C ASN A 470 7.97 40.32 -14.81
N ALA A 471 8.76 40.14 -13.75
CA ALA A 471 8.69 38.99 -12.84
C ALA A 471 9.06 39.40 -11.42
N LEU A 472 8.63 38.63 -10.42
CA LEU A 472 8.79 38.98 -9.02
C LEU A 472 9.30 37.82 -8.17
N GLN A 473 10.37 38.06 -7.41
CA GLN A 473 10.90 37.12 -6.43
C GLN A 473 10.81 37.72 -5.02
N PHE A 474 10.10 37.05 -4.13
CA PHE A 474 10.19 37.27 -2.70
C PHE A 474 11.15 36.24 -2.09
N GLU A 475 12.23 36.71 -1.51
CA GLU A 475 13.23 35.90 -0.84
C GLU A 475 13.26 36.23 0.64
N ASN A 476 13.17 35.21 1.49
CA ASN A 476 13.48 35.30 2.89
C ASN A 476 14.86 34.69 3.15
N GLY A 477 15.86 35.55 3.40
CA GLY A 477 17.21 35.14 3.80
C GLY A 477 17.36 34.82 5.29
N GLY A 478 16.36 35.15 6.12
CA GLY A 478 16.39 34.98 7.58
C GLY A 478 15.67 33.72 8.09
N THR A 479 15.76 33.48 9.40
CA THR A 479 15.01 32.41 10.10
C THR A 479 13.57 32.82 10.44
N THR A 480 13.33 34.13 10.57
CA THR A 480 12.00 34.74 10.78
C THR A 480 11.37 35.12 9.44
N GLY A 481 10.05 34.88 9.31
CA GLY A 481 9.28 35.34 8.15
C GLY A 481 9.11 36.85 8.11
N TYR A 482 8.54 37.38 7.02
CA TYR A 482 8.17 38.80 6.92
C TYR A 482 6.85 39.01 6.19
N THR A 483 6.25 40.18 6.40
CA THR A 483 5.02 40.61 5.74
C THR A 483 5.33 41.72 4.74
N PHE A 484 4.73 41.63 3.55
CA PHE A 484 4.81 42.65 2.50
C PHE A 484 3.40 43.07 2.10
N LEU A 485 3.01 44.30 2.46
CA LEU A 485 1.65 44.82 2.28
C LEU A 485 1.60 46.04 1.37
N GLY A 486 0.68 46.01 0.41
CA GLY A 486 0.30 47.16 -0.39
C GLY A 486 -0.46 48.23 0.40
N ASP A 487 -0.68 49.38 -0.22
CA ASP A 487 -1.46 50.51 0.32
C ASP A 487 -2.99 50.41 0.04
N GLY A 488 -3.44 49.35 -0.62
CA GLY A 488 -4.84 49.09 -0.96
C GLY A 488 -5.35 49.82 -2.21
N THR A 489 -4.52 50.59 -2.92
CA THR A 489 -4.99 51.47 -4.01
C THR A 489 -5.08 50.80 -5.38
N GLY A 490 -4.51 49.60 -5.56
CA GLY A 490 -4.47 48.90 -6.83
C GLY A 490 -3.79 47.52 -6.78
N PRO A 491 -3.64 46.83 -7.93
CA PRO A 491 -3.11 45.48 -7.99
C PRO A 491 -1.58 45.45 -8.10
N LEU A 492 -0.96 44.41 -7.52
CA LEU A 492 0.43 44.03 -7.78
C LEU A 492 0.44 42.96 -8.88
N LEU A 493 0.98 43.29 -10.06
CA LEU A 493 0.96 42.40 -11.22
C LEU A 493 2.36 41.99 -11.69
N VAL A 494 2.45 40.76 -12.19
CA VAL A 494 3.61 40.23 -12.93
C VAL A 494 3.25 40.01 -14.39
N ALA A 495 3.83 40.79 -15.30
CA ALA A 495 3.53 40.80 -16.72
C ALA A 495 3.90 39.49 -17.42
N SER A 496 4.97 38.82 -16.99
CA SER A 496 5.33 37.47 -17.46
C SER A 496 4.46 36.38 -16.84
N GLY A 497 3.71 36.69 -15.78
CA GLY A 497 3.02 35.72 -14.95
C GLY A 497 3.90 35.05 -13.87
N ALA A 498 5.22 35.26 -13.87
CA ALA A 498 6.13 34.51 -13.01
C ALA A 498 6.36 35.17 -11.64
N MET A 499 6.09 34.40 -10.58
CA MET A 499 6.35 34.77 -9.19
C MET A 499 7.09 33.64 -8.44
N ILE A 500 8.14 33.98 -7.70
CA ILE A 500 8.84 33.07 -6.79
C ILE A 500 8.59 33.54 -5.35
N LEU A 501 8.19 32.61 -4.49
CA LEU A 501 8.14 32.78 -3.04
C LEU A 501 9.15 31.80 -2.45
N GLN A 502 10.18 32.33 -1.80
CA GLN A 502 11.33 31.54 -1.39
C GLN A 502 11.72 31.80 0.05
N ASN A 503 12.06 30.72 0.76
CA ASN A 503 12.73 30.77 2.04
C ASN A 503 14.07 29.99 1.96
N ASN A 504 15.18 30.70 2.19
CA ASN A 504 16.53 30.13 2.15
C ASN A 504 16.82 29.25 3.37
N ASN A 505 16.10 29.44 4.47
CA ASN A 505 16.25 28.64 5.68
C ASN A 505 15.08 27.66 5.84
N VAL A 506 15.22 26.57 5.09
CA VAL A 506 14.34 25.41 4.95
C VAL A 506 13.92 24.74 6.27
N SER A 507 14.65 24.98 7.38
CA SER A 507 14.45 24.27 8.65
C SER A 507 13.54 24.97 9.66
N THR A 508 13.14 26.23 9.46
CA THR A 508 12.35 27.00 10.44
C THR A 508 11.21 27.75 9.76
N SER A 509 10.04 27.78 10.42
CA SER A 509 8.70 28.25 9.99
C SER A 509 8.58 29.73 9.53
N GLY A 510 9.63 30.36 9.02
CA GLY A 510 9.56 31.71 8.47
C GLY A 510 8.61 31.78 7.27
N SER A 511 7.46 32.42 7.46
CA SER A 511 6.43 32.62 6.43
C SER A 511 6.60 33.97 5.72
N ILE A 512 6.48 34.02 4.40
CA ILE A 512 6.22 35.29 3.70
C ILE A 512 4.71 35.46 3.59
N THR A 513 4.20 36.60 4.05
CA THR A 513 2.81 37.01 3.87
C THR A 513 2.73 38.19 2.91
N LEU A 514 2.00 38.02 1.81
CA LEU A 514 1.77 39.04 0.78
C LEU A 514 0.30 39.45 0.77
N GLY A 515 0.03 40.75 0.82
CA GLY A 515 -1.34 41.27 0.94
C GLY A 515 -1.45 42.77 0.72
N GLY A 516 -2.59 43.35 1.09
CA GLY A 516 -2.79 44.80 1.04
C GLY A 516 -2.91 45.39 -0.37
N TYR A 517 -3.04 44.56 -1.41
CA TYR A 517 -3.36 45.00 -2.78
C TYR A 517 -4.80 44.66 -3.14
N THR A 518 -5.38 45.36 -4.11
CA THR A 518 -6.72 45.03 -4.63
C THR A 518 -6.72 43.69 -5.36
N ALA A 519 -5.58 43.28 -5.92
CA ALA A 519 -5.29 41.92 -6.38
C ALA A 519 -3.77 41.67 -6.40
N VAL A 520 -3.37 40.41 -6.37
CA VAL A 520 -1.98 39.97 -6.61
C VAL A 520 -2.02 38.93 -7.73
N GLY A 521 -1.32 39.15 -8.84
CA GLY A 521 -1.34 38.15 -9.89
C GLY A 521 -0.77 38.59 -11.22
N ALA A 522 -1.36 38.11 -12.30
CA ALA A 522 -0.99 38.45 -13.67
C ALA A 522 -2.07 39.32 -14.34
N PRO A 523 -1.73 40.04 -15.43
CA PRO A 523 -2.72 40.68 -16.28
C PRO A 523 -3.74 39.69 -16.84
N ALA A 524 -4.90 40.20 -17.30
CA ALA A 524 -5.92 39.38 -17.94
C ALA A 524 -5.35 38.69 -19.20
N GLY A 525 -5.63 37.39 -19.35
CA GLY A 525 -5.10 36.58 -20.45
C GLY A 525 -3.70 35.99 -20.21
N THR A 526 -3.01 36.38 -19.14
CA THR A 526 -1.71 35.81 -18.76
C THR A 526 -1.87 34.83 -17.59
N ASP A 527 -1.26 33.66 -17.71
CA ASP A 527 -1.23 32.67 -16.62
C ASP A 527 -0.41 33.17 -15.43
N LEU A 528 -0.86 32.91 -14.21
CA LEU A 528 -0.12 33.19 -12.98
C LEU A 528 0.64 31.94 -12.53
N TYR A 529 1.96 31.95 -12.69
CA TYR A 529 2.87 30.93 -12.19
C TYR A 529 3.45 31.33 -10.83
N ILE A 530 3.16 30.56 -9.79
CA ILE A 530 3.73 30.74 -8.45
C ILE A 530 4.59 29.53 -8.09
N HIS A 531 5.91 29.75 -8.01
CA HIS A 531 6.84 28.80 -7.42
C HIS A 531 7.00 29.08 -5.93
N ALA A 532 6.44 28.22 -5.08
CA ALA A 532 6.67 28.25 -3.64
C ALA A 532 7.80 27.28 -3.29
N SER A 533 8.98 27.78 -2.93
CA SER A 533 10.10 26.90 -2.55
C SER A 533 9.84 26.23 -1.20
N GLY A 534 10.39 25.05 -0.96
CA GLY A 534 10.19 24.32 0.28
C GLY A 534 11.43 23.55 0.70
N GLY A 535 11.38 22.99 1.89
CA GLY A 535 12.49 22.26 2.46
C GLY A 535 12.83 20.91 1.82
N SER A 536 14.00 20.38 2.17
CA SER A 536 14.45 19.03 1.78
C SER A 536 13.59 17.93 2.39
N SER A 537 12.97 18.20 3.54
CA SER A 537 12.22 17.25 4.37
C SER A 537 10.81 17.80 4.66
N ALA A 538 9.82 17.43 3.83
CA ALA A 538 8.41 17.84 3.91
C ALA A 538 8.11 19.34 3.61
N PRO A 539 6.86 19.69 3.24
CA PRO A 539 6.47 21.09 3.07
C PRO A 539 6.40 21.81 4.42
N THR A 540 7.53 22.33 4.91
CA THR A 540 7.63 23.07 6.19
C THR A 540 7.50 24.59 6.05
N ALA A 541 7.75 25.14 4.85
CA ALA A 541 7.64 26.57 4.58
C ALA A 541 6.23 26.93 4.06
N GLY A 542 5.52 27.78 4.81
CA GLY A 542 4.21 28.30 4.44
C GLY A 542 4.27 29.74 3.94
N TYR A 543 3.77 29.97 2.72
CA TYR A 543 3.56 31.30 2.16
C TYR A 543 2.07 31.62 2.17
N THR A 544 1.72 32.86 2.50
CA THR A 544 0.32 33.28 2.58
C THR A 544 0.06 34.45 1.65
N ILE A 545 -0.97 34.36 0.82
CA ILE A 545 -1.50 35.49 0.06
C ILE A 545 -2.87 35.84 0.62
N THR A 546 -3.06 37.09 1.04
CA THR A 546 -4.31 37.60 1.64
C THR A 546 -5.14 38.47 0.69
N SER A 547 -4.51 39.01 -0.36
CA SER A 547 -5.19 39.66 -1.48
C SER A 547 -5.83 38.62 -2.42
N PRO A 548 -6.90 38.96 -3.14
CA PRO A 548 -7.45 38.08 -4.17
C PRO A 548 -6.43 37.89 -5.30
N LEU A 549 -6.41 36.72 -5.92
CA LEU A 549 -5.53 36.47 -7.06
C LEU A 549 -6.11 37.05 -8.37
N SER A 550 -5.27 37.29 -9.38
CA SER A 550 -5.70 37.63 -10.75
C SER A 550 -4.88 36.91 -11.81
N GLY A 551 -5.45 36.67 -12.99
CA GLY A 551 -4.78 36.02 -14.13
C GLY A 551 -5.68 35.05 -14.88
N ALA A 552 -5.19 34.52 -15.99
CA ALA A 552 -5.92 33.55 -16.80
C ALA A 552 -6.06 32.19 -16.09
N GLN A 553 -4.97 31.64 -15.56
CA GLN A 553 -4.93 30.39 -14.79
C GLN A 553 -4.01 30.53 -13.58
N LEU A 554 -4.16 29.65 -12.59
CA LEU A 554 -3.20 29.54 -11.48
C LEU A 554 -2.38 28.27 -11.64
N ILE A 555 -1.05 28.41 -11.72
CA ILE A 555 -0.11 27.29 -11.75
C ILE A 555 0.74 27.34 -10.49
N LYS A 556 0.48 26.43 -9.56
CA LYS A 556 1.25 26.25 -8.33
C LYS A 556 2.33 25.21 -8.54
N ALA A 557 3.58 25.57 -8.29
CA ALA A 557 4.73 24.67 -8.29
C ALA A 557 5.63 24.87 -7.06
N GLY A 558 6.69 24.08 -6.97
CA GLY A 558 7.63 24.07 -5.85
C GLY A 558 7.07 23.34 -4.63
N ARG A 559 7.97 22.85 -3.77
CA ARG A 559 7.62 22.02 -2.60
C ARG A 559 6.88 22.74 -1.49
N GLY A 560 6.93 24.07 -1.46
CA GLY A 560 6.35 24.87 -0.39
C GLY A 560 4.82 24.83 -0.36
N ILE A 561 4.28 25.25 0.77
CA ILE A 561 2.84 25.45 0.98
C ILE A 561 2.47 26.86 0.53
N LEU A 562 1.56 27.00 -0.42
CA LEU A 562 0.89 28.27 -0.71
C LEU A 562 -0.49 28.27 -0.05
N THR A 563 -0.78 29.27 0.76
CA THR A 563 -2.05 29.43 1.46
C THR A 563 -2.78 30.65 0.90
N LEU A 564 -3.97 30.42 0.36
CA LEU A 564 -4.88 31.47 -0.11
C LEU A 564 -5.95 31.69 0.96
N THR A 565 -5.88 32.83 1.63
CA THR A 565 -6.83 33.17 2.71
C THR A 565 -7.97 34.05 2.22
N ASN A 566 -7.81 34.72 1.07
CA ASN A 566 -8.91 35.42 0.46
C ASN A 566 -9.94 34.41 -0.08
N PRO A 567 -11.23 34.54 0.27
CA PRO A 567 -12.25 33.60 -0.19
C PRO A 567 -12.55 33.75 -1.68
N VAL A 568 -12.19 34.86 -2.32
CA VAL A 568 -12.48 35.12 -3.73
C VAL A 568 -11.17 35.26 -4.51
N SER A 569 -11.10 34.56 -5.64
CA SER A 569 -10.02 34.70 -6.60
C SER A 569 -10.57 35.28 -7.90
N GLY A 570 -9.86 36.26 -8.46
CA GLY A 570 -10.08 36.80 -9.80
C GLY A 570 -9.37 36.00 -10.90
N ILE A 571 -8.87 34.78 -10.60
CA ILE A 571 -8.42 33.83 -11.61
C ILE A 571 -9.63 33.36 -12.41
N THR A 572 -9.59 33.49 -13.74
CA THR A 572 -10.77 33.20 -14.58
C THR A 572 -10.84 31.77 -15.11
N GLY A 573 -9.69 31.10 -15.23
CA GLY A 573 -9.54 29.75 -15.76
C GLY A 573 -9.10 28.75 -14.70
N ASP A 574 -8.53 27.63 -15.16
CA ASP A 574 -8.27 26.46 -14.33
C ASP A 574 -7.13 26.64 -13.32
N VAL A 575 -7.10 25.74 -12.33
CA VAL A 575 -6.01 25.64 -11.34
C VAL A 575 -5.20 24.39 -11.61
N THR A 576 -3.89 24.53 -11.78
CA THR A 576 -2.95 23.41 -11.89
C THR A 576 -2.01 23.40 -10.69
N ILE A 577 -1.93 22.26 -9.99
CA ILE A 577 -1.00 22.06 -8.87
C ILE A 577 0.05 21.02 -9.28
N ASN A 578 1.21 21.51 -9.74
CA ASN A 578 2.33 20.71 -10.22
C ASN A 578 3.22 20.16 -9.09
N GLY A 579 3.23 20.82 -7.92
CA GLY A 579 4.05 20.42 -6.78
C GLY A 579 3.71 21.17 -5.48
N GLY A 580 4.18 20.62 -4.36
CA GLY A 580 3.92 21.15 -3.02
C GLY A 580 2.44 21.09 -2.64
N GLN A 581 2.00 22.02 -1.80
CA GLN A 581 0.61 22.11 -1.35
C GLN A 581 -0.01 23.48 -1.67
N LEU A 582 -1.29 23.51 -2.05
CA LEU A 582 -2.12 24.71 -2.15
C LEU A 582 -3.26 24.62 -1.12
N PHE A 583 -3.25 25.43 -0.06
CA PHE A 583 -4.35 25.53 0.90
C PHE A 583 -5.37 26.59 0.50
N VAL A 584 -6.64 26.23 0.59
CA VAL A 584 -7.79 27.13 0.40
C VAL A 584 -8.76 27.06 1.58
N TYR A 585 -9.39 28.20 1.87
CA TYR A 585 -10.42 28.36 2.90
C TYR A 585 -11.83 28.63 2.33
N ALA A 586 -11.93 28.75 1.01
CA ALA A 586 -13.19 28.78 0.26
C ALA A 586 -12.99 28.04 -1.09
N ASP A 587 -14.04 27.40 -1.63
CA ASP A 587 -13.96 26.80 -2.97
C ASP A 587 -13.72 27.87 -4.05
N SER A 588 -14.28 29.07 -3.85
CA SER A 588 -14.07 30.24 -4.70
C SER A 588 -12.64 30.80 -4.69
N SER A 589 -11.79 30.40 -3.73
CA SER A 589 -10.35 30.71 -3.78
C SER A 589 -9.65 30.04 -4.96
N LEU A 590 -10.24 28.99 -5.55
CA LEU A 590 -9.75 28.31 -6.75
C LEU A 590 -10.15 29.05 -8.06
N GLY A 591 -10.82 30.21 -7.99
CA GLY A 591 -11.15 31.02 -9.16
C GLY A 591 -12.39 30.56 -9.92
N GLY A 592 -12.58 31.07 -11.13
CA GLY A 592 -13.76 30.84 -11.98
C GLY A 592 -13.68 29.61 -12.91
N GLY A 593 -12.51 28.97 -13.05
CA GLY A 593 -12.33 27.80 -13.93
C GLY A 593 -13.08 26.56 -13.47
N THR A 594 -13.34 25.64 -14.40
CA THR A 594 -14.04 24.40 -14.09
C THR A 594 -13.12 23.31 -13.57
N ASP A 595 -11.84 23.33 -13.94
CA ASP A 595 -10.94 22.21 -13.67
C ASP A 595 -9.89 22.53 -12.59
N VAL A 596 -9.63 21.52 -11.76
CA VAL A 596 -8.52 21.50 -10.79
C VAL A 596 -7.63 20.31 -11.12
N ASN A 597 -6.49 20.60 -11.74
CA ASN A 597 -5.55 19.60 -12.25
C ASN A 597 -4.48 19.29 -11.19
N LEU A 598 -4.54 18.10 -10.60
CA LEU A 598 -3.58 17.62 -9.62
C LEU A 598 -2.49 16.83 -10.33
N MET A 599 -1.41 17.54 -10.67
CA MET A 599 -0.28 17.02 -11.43
C MET A 599 0.87 16.62 -10.49
N GLY A 600 0.58 15.92 -9.39
CA GLY A 600 1.55 15.60 -8.33
C GLY A 600 1.68 16.63 -7.21
N GLY A 601 1.07 17.81 -7.33
CA GLY A 601 0.82 18.68 -6.18
C GLY A 601 -0.39 18.22 -5.36
N ALA A 602 -0.54 18.76 -4.15
CA ALA A 602 -1.67 18.46 -3.27
C ALA A 602 -2.58 19.68 -3.04
N LEU A 603 -3.89 19.45 -3.01
CA LEU A 603 -4.88 20.42 -2.57
C LEU A 603 -5.13 20.28 -1.07
N GLY A 604 -4.84 21.34 -0.32
CA GLY A 604 -5.20 21.52 1.08
C GLY A 604 -6.60 22.13 1.21
N TRP A 605 -7.53 21.37 1.76
CA TRP A 605 -8.91 21.79 1.98
C TRP A 605 -9.11 22.13 3.46
N ALA A 606 -9.12 23.43 3.77
CA ALA A 606 -9.29 23.95 5.12
C ALA A 606 -10.66 24.62 5.33
N ILE A 607 -11.64 24.32 4.48
CA ILE A 607 -13.01 24.83 4.60
C ILE A 607 -13.76 24.03 5.67
N PRO A 608 -14.21 24.64 6.78
CA PRO A 608 -14.93 23.93 7.83
C PRO A 608 -16.28 23.40 7.33
N GLY A 609 -16.73 22.27 7.87
CA GLY A 609 -18.05 21.70 7.56
C GLY A 609 -18.07 20.85 6.29
N ASN A 610 -19.25 20.65 5.71
CA ASN A 610 -19.44 19.85 4.50
C ASN A 610 -19.58 20.77 3.28
N THR A 611 -18.62 20.66 2.36
CA THR A 611 -18.63 21.43 1.12
C THR A 611 -18.75 20.49 -0.06
N LEU A 612 -19.72 20.77 -0.94
CA LEU A 612 -19.83 20.17 -2.26
C LEU A 612 -19.11 21.07 -3.26
N SER A 613 -18.08 20.54 -3.93
CA SER A 613 -17.43 21.24 -5.04
C SER A 613 -17.93 20.68 -6.38
N THR A 614 -18.38 21.56 -7.26
CA THR A 614 -18.89 21.22 -8.60
C THR A 614 -17.79 21.27 -9.67
N ARG A 615 -16.53 21.43 -9.27
CA ARG A 615 -15.37 21.47 -10.16
C ARG A 615 -15.00 20.06 -10.63
N ASN A 616 -14.35 19.99 -11.78
CA ASN A 616 -13.75 18.77 -12.29
C ASN A 616 -12.36 18.61 -11.69
N PHE A 617 -12.23 17.76 -10.68
CA PHE A 617 -10.92 17.42 -10.15
C PHE A 617 -10.32 16.32 -11.00
N LYS A 618 -9.07 16.52 -11.44
CA LYS A 618 -8.40 15.59 -12.35
C LYS A 618 -7.08 15.10 -11.79
N ALA A 619 -6.84 13.80 -11.90
CA ALA A 619 -5.60 13.14 -11.50
C ALA A 619 -4.63 13.09 -12.69
N GLY A 620 -3.50 13.79 -12.55
CA GLY A 620 -2.37 13.66 -13.46
C GLY A 620 -1.45 12.49 -13.10
N PRO A 621 -0.35 12.30 -13.82
CA PRO A 621 0.63 11.24 -13.57
C PRO A 621 1.29 11.19 -12.19
N GLY A 622 1.42 12.34 -11.51
CA GLY A 622 1.84 12.40 -10.10
C GLY A 622 0.75 11.95 -9.10
N GLY A 623 -0.46 11.69 -9.60
CA GLY A 623 -1.66 11.39 -8.84
C GLY A 623 -2.33 12.61 -8.21
N ALA A 624 -3.55 12.37 -7.71
CA ALA A 624 -4.38 13.36 -7.06
C ALA A 624 -4.21 13.28 -5.54
N SER A 625 -3.54 14.28 -4.97
CA SER A 625 -3.33 14.37 -3.51
C SER A 625 -4.27 15.38 -2.88
N TYR A 626 -4.97 14.95 -1.82
CA TYR A 626 -5.86 15.77 -1.02
C TYR A 626 -5.44 15.76 0.44
N HIS A 627 -5.29 16.94 1.03
CA HIS A 627 -5.15 17.12 2.46
C HIS A 627 -6.42 17.77 3.01
N ILE A 628 -7.26 17.02 3.72
CA ILE A 628 -8.52 17.54 4.25
C ILE A 628 -8.36 17.83 5.74
N ALA A 629 -8.52 19.10 6.14
CA ALA A 629 -8.39 19.54 7.53
C ALA A 629 -9.41 18.85 8.46
N GLY A 630 -9.11 18.81 9.76
CA GLY A 630 -10.04 18.26 10.75
C GLY A 630 -11.37 19.04 10.79
N GLY A 631 -12.49 18.33 10.86
CA GLY A 631 -13.83 18.94 10.82
C GLY A 631 -14.29 19.39 9.43
N ALA A 632 -13.45 19.24 8.39
CA ALA A 632 -13.80 19.51 7.01
C ALA A 632 -14.23 18.23 6.28
N THR A 633 -15.18 18.36 5.36
CA THR A 633 -15.56 17.34 4.39
C THR A 633 -15.58 17.96 3.00
N LEU A 634 -14.74 17.45 2.10
CA LEU A 634 -14.78 17.76 0.67
C LEU A 634 -15.57 16.66 -0.04
N THR A 635 -16.70 17.02 -0.64
CA THR A 635 -17.47 16.15 -1.52
C THR A 635 -17.22 16.56 -2.96
N LEU A 636 -16.72 15.63 -3.78
CA LEU A 636 -16.58 15.84 -5.23
C LEU A 636 -17.90 15.52 -5.91
N ALA A 637 -18.54 16.51 -6.56
CA ALA A 637 -19.80 16.30 -7.28
C ALA A 637 -19.60 15.52 -8.59
N ASN A 638 -18.43 15.71 -9.22
CA ASN A 638 -18.04 15.09 -10.47
C ASN A 638 -17.02 13.96 -10.23
N PRO A 639 -16.82 13.05 -11.20
CA PRO A 639 -15.75 12.04 -11.19
C PRO A 639 -14.37 12.61 -10.86
N LEU A 640 -13.52 11.81 -10.20
CA LEU A 640 -12.08 12.07 -10.20
C LEU A 640 -11.47 11.44 -11.45
N ASP A 641 -11.33 12.23 -12.50
CA ASP A 641 -10.92 11.71 -13.81
C ASP A 641 -9.41 11.73 -14.03
N ALA A 642 -8.91 10.76 -14.80
CA ALA A 642 -7.59 10.86 -15.38
C ALA A 642 -7.55 12.05 -16.35
N ILE A 643 -6.44 12.79 -16.36
CA ILE A 643 -6.26 13.86 -17.35
C ILE A 643 -6.09 13.22 -18.75
N PRO A 644 -6.90 13.61 -19.76
CA PRO A 644 -6.81 13.06 -21.10
C PRO A 644 -5.38 13.14 -21.66
N GLY A 645 -4.93 12.06 -22.30
CA GLY A 645 -3.57 11.99 -22.86
C GLY A 645 -2.46 11.78 -21.83
N THR A 646 -2.80 11.49 -20.57
CA THR A 646 -1.84 11.16 -19.52
C THR A 646 -2.19 9.85 -18.83
N THR A 647 -1.24 9.24 -18.11
CA THR A 647 -1.56 8.15 -17.17
C THR A 647 -2.13 8.79 -15.89
N GLY A 648 -3.44 8.79 -15.66
CA GLY A 648 -3.99 9.51 -14.48
C GLY A 648 -3.69 8.80 -13.17
N GLY A 649 -2.62 9.15 -12.44
CA GLY A 649 -2.00 8.41 -11.33
C GLY A 649 -2.89 8.02 -10.12
N GLY A 650 -2.29 7.88 -8.93
CA GLY A 650 -3.01 7.42 -7.74
C GLY A 650 -3.95 8.46 -7.12
N LEU A 651 -4.78 8.02 -6.17
CA LEU A 651 -5.53 8.91 -5.27
C LEU A 651 -4.90 8.85 -3.87
N PHE A 652 -4.50 9.98 -3.32
CA PHE A 652 -3.85 10.08 -2.01
C PHE A 652 -4.65 10.99 -1.07
N LYS A 653 -5.16 10.42 0.02
CA LYS A 653 -5.94 11.14 1.03
C LYS A 653 -5.14 11.27 2.32
N SER A 654 -4.96 12.51 2.78
CA SER A 654 -4.35 12.86 4.06
C SER A 654 -5.20 13.88 4.83
N GLY A 655 -4.74 14.27 6.02
CA GLY A 655 -5.47 15.17 6.92
C GLY A 655 -6.67 14.49 7.61
N LYS A 656 -7.07 14.99 8.78
CA LYS A 656 -8.06 14.34 9.65
C LYS A 656 -9.51 14.38 9.13
N GLY A 657 -9.81 15.18 8.12
CA GLY A 657 -11.17 15.31 7.56
C GLY A 657 -11.57 14.19 6.61
N VAL A 658 -12.70 14.39 5.93
CA VAL A 658 -13.31 13.41 5.02
C VAL A 658 -13.19 13.88 3.55
N LEU A 659 -12.70 12.99 2.68
CA LEU A 659 -12.87 13.14 1.22
C LEU A 659 -13.97 12.18 0.78
N ARG A 660 -15.02 12.68 0.12
CA ARG A 660 -16.14 11.89 -0.38
C ARG A 660 -16.17 11.92 -1.90
N LEU A 661 -16.16 10.74 -2.51
CA LEU A 661 -16.35 10.56 -3.95
C LEU A 661 -17.81 10.16 -4.19
N THR A 662 -18.46 10.80 -5.18
CA THR A 662 -19.88 10.54 -5.47
C THR A 662 -20.10 9.87 -6.81
N GLN A 663 -19.18 10.02 -7.77
CA GLN A 663 -19.29 9.47 -9.12
C GLN A 663 -18.15 8.49 -9.44
N PRO A 664 -18.36 7.53 -10.36
CA PRO A 664 -17.31 6.65 -10.84
C PRO A 664 -16.08 7.43 -11.30
N SER A 665 -14.87 6.99 -10.94
CA SER A 665 -13.62 7.71 -11.22
C SER A 665 -12.77 6.96 -12.24
N THR A 666 -11.93 7.67 -12.99
CA THR A 666 -11.13 7.09 -14.09
C THR A 666 -9.61 7.16 -13.88
N TYR A 667 -9.14 7.61 -12.71
CA TYR A 667 -7.73 7.49 -12.35
C TYR A 667 -7.28 6.01 -12.33
N THR A 668 -6.02 5.76 -12.67
CA THR A 668 -5.44 4.44 -12.97
C THR A 668 -4.42 3.97 -11.94
N GLY A 669 -4.00 4.83 -11.00
CA GLY A 669 -3.13 4.44 -9.89
C GLY A 669 -3.88 3.80 -8.72
N TYR A 670 -3.13 3.41 -7.68
CA TYR A 670 -3.68 2.88 -6.43
C TYR A 670 -4.29 3.98 -5.56
N THR A 671 -5.04 3.59 -4.55
CA THR A 671 -5.65 4.52 -3.59
C THR A 671 -4.92 4.43 -2.25
N SER A 672 -4.56 5.56 -1.65
CA SER A 672 -3.94 5.63 -0.32
C SER A 672 -4.75 6.50 0.63
N VAL A 673 -4.97 6.02 1.85
CA VAL A 673 -5.60 6.76 2.94
C VAL A 673 -4.64 6.81 4.12
N ASP A 674 -4.05 7.97 4.36
CA ASP A 674 -3.03 8.16 5.40
C ASP A 674 -3.67 8.64 6.71
N LEU A 675 -4.63 9.57 6.61
CA LEU A 675 -5.33 10.15 7.76
C LEU A 675 -6.79 10.48 7.41
N GLY A 676 -7.64 10.46 8.44
CA GLY A 676 -9.07 10.74 8.31
C GLY A 676 -9.79 9.65 7.51
N ALA A 677 -10.84 10.04 6.77
CA ALA A 677 -11.62 9.08 6.00
C ALA A 677 -11.65 9.40 4.50
N LEU A 678 -11.57 8.35 3.69
CA LEU A 678 -12.04 8.34 2.31
C LEU A 678 -13.41 7.66 2.29
N GLU A 679 -14.45 8.36 1.84
CA GLU A 679 -15.81 7.84 1.78
C GLU A 679 -16.25 7.55 0.34
N ILE A 680 -16.77 6.34 0.13
CA ILE A 680 -17.33 5.85 -1.14
C ILE A 680 -18.67 5.15 -0.89
N SER A 681 -19.60 5.24 -1.84
CA SER A 681 -20.90 4.56 -1.87
C SER A 681 -21.04 3.53 -3.01
N ASN A 682 -20.07 3.47 -3.92
CA ASN A 682 -20.02 2.54 -5.05
C ASN A 682 -18.56 2.10 -5.31
N PRO A 683 -18.27 0.84 -5.67
CA PRO A 683 -16.89 0.39 -5.86
C PRO A 683 -16.19 1.08 -7.04
N ASN A 684 -16.92 1.54 -8.06
CA ASN A 684 -16.35 2.19 -9.24
C ASN A 684 -15.93 3.65 -8.98
N GLN A 685 -16.21 4.20 -7.80
CA GLN A 685 -15.71 5.53 -7.39
C GLN A 685 -14.20 5.53 -7.13
N ILE A 686 -13.62 4.36 -6.95
CA ILE A 686 -12.18 4.15 -6.87
C ILE A 686 -11.74 3.17 -7.96
N ASN A 687 -10.45 3.16 -8.25
CA ASN A 687 -9.90 2.31 -9.29
C ASN A 687 -9.90 0.83 -8.89
N ILE A 688 -10.82 0.05 -9.46
CA ILE A 688 -10.92 -1.40 -9.28
C ILE A 688 -9.73 -2.13 -9.92
N GLY A 689 -9.23 -3.19 -9.28
CA GLY A 689 -8.08 -3.97 -9.79
C GLY A 689 -6.70 -3.46 -9.33
N THR A 690 -6.66 -2.38 -8.54
CA THR A 690 -5.48 -1.96 -7.77
C THR A 690 -5.66 -2.27 -6.28
N PHE A 691 -4.59 -2.17 -5.49
CA PHE A 691 -4.74 -2.25 -4.03
C PHE A 691 -5.17 -0.89 -3.45
N ILE A 692 -5.77 -0.92 -2.27
CA ILE A 692 -6.03 0.24 -1.42
C ILE A 692 -5.06 0.17 -0.25
N GLN A 693 -4.29 1.21 -0.05
CA GLN A 693 -3.36 1.32 1.05
C GLN A 693 -3.95 2.17 2.17
N ILE A 694 -3.79 1.72 3.42
CA ILE A 694 -4.21 2.48 4.59
C ILE A 694 -3.01 2.59 5.55
N ASN A 695 -2.50 3.83 5.72
CA ASN A 695 -1.19 4.11 6.34
C ASN A 695 -1.25 4.73 7.75
N GLY A 696 -2.45 4.98 8.27
CA GLY A 696 -2.63 5.68 9.54
C GLY A 696 -2.85 4.77 10.74
N ASN A 697 -3.00 5.38 11.91
CA ASN A 697 -3.39 4.70 13.15
C ASN A 697 -4.93 4.60 13.26
N LEU A 698 -5.42 4.26 14.45
CA LEU A 698 -6.84 4.34 14.79
C LEU A 698 -7.46 5.69 14.35
N GLY A 699 -8.58 5.62 13.64
CA GLY A 699 -9.29 6.78 13.09
C GLY A 699 -8.99 7.05 11.60
N THR A 700 -8.02 6.35 10.99
CA THR A 700 -7.86 6.31 9.54
C THR A 700 -8.74 5.20 8.95
N GLU A 701 -9.64 5.58 8.03
CA GLU A 701 -10.76 4.74 7.60
C GLU A 701 -11.01 4.81 6.09
N LEU A 702 -11.17 3.65 5.44
CA LEU A 702 -11.97 3.55 4.22
C LEU A 702 -13.44 3.38 4.61
N ARG A 703 -14.25 4.42 4.39
CA ARG A 703 -15.67 4.43 4.77
C ARG A 703 -16.55 4.01 3.60
N LEU A 704 -17.30 2.94 3.80
CA LEU A 704 -18.23 2.37 2.84
C LEU A 704 -19.65 2.82 3.21
N ASN A 705 -20.17 3.76 2.43
CA ASN A 705 -21.51 4.34 2.56
C ASN A 705 -22.45 3.80 1.48
N GLY A 706 -22.43 2.48 1.29
CA GLY A 706 -23.28 1.77 0.35
C GLY A 706 -23.15 0.26 0.55
N SER A 707 -24.11 -0.50 -0.01
CA SER A 707 -24.08 -1.95 0.01
C SER A 707 -23.57 -2.48 -1.33
N PHE A 708 -22.33 -2.97 -1.36
CA PHE A 708 -21.67 -3.43 -2.58
C PHE A 708 -20.52 -4.41 -2.29
N THR A 709 -20.01 -5.04 -3.35
CA THR A 709 -18.80 -5.87 -3.30
C THR A 709 -17.58 -5.06 -3.72
N LEU A 710 -16.54 -5.05 -2.89
CA LEU A 710 -15.26 -4.41 -3.16
C LEU A 710 -14.21 -5.48 -3.49
N PRO A 711 -13.67 -5.52 -4.72
CA PRO A 711 -12.70 -6.52 -5.13
C PRO A 711 -11.24 -6.14 -4.81
N ASN A 712 -10.98 -4.89 -4.46
CA ASN A 712 -9.63 -4.40 -4.20
C ASN A 712 -9.02 -5.06 -2.96
N ASP A 713 -7.75 -5.46 -3.06
CA ASP A 713 -6.96 -5.82 -1.88
C ASP A 713 -6.73 -4.57 -1.02
N ILE A 714 -6.80 -4.74 0.30
CA ILE A 714 -6.46 -3.70 1.28
C ILE A 714 -5.09 -4.04 1.88
N VAL A 715 -4.17 -3.11 1.78
CA VAL A 715 -2.81 -3.21 2.32
C VAL A 715 -2.67 -2.24 3.48
N LEU A 716 -2.36 -2.78 4.65
CA LEU A 716 -2.04 -2.00 5.83
C LEU A 716 -0.52 -1.79 5.86
N ASN A 717 -0.11 -0.54 6.02
CA ASN A 717 1.30 -0.19 6.06
C ASN A 717 1.52 0.83 7.18
N GLN A 718 2.10 0.33 8.28
CA GLN A 718 2.28 0.99 9.58
C GLN A 718 1.11 0.81 10.56
N SER A 719 1.34 -0.02 11.57
CA SER A 719 0.76 0.17 12.91
C SER A 719 1.58 -0.67 13.89
N THR A 720 2.46 -0.03 14.66
CA THR A 720 3.12 -0.66 15.83
C THR A 720 2.19 -0.71 17.05
N VAL A 721 0.91 -0.38 16.86
CA VAL A 721 -0.09 -0.21 17.93
C VAL A 721 -1.18 -1.27 17.84
N ALA A 722 -1.69 -1.68 19.01
CA ALA A 722 -2.78 -2.65 19.15
C ALA A 722 -4.15 -2.18 18.59
N SER A 723 -4.24 -0.92 18.16
CA SER A 723 -5.43 -0.30 17.55
C SER A 723 -5.04 0.35 16.23
N GLY A 724 -5.36 -0.32 15.13
CA GLY A 724 -4.92 0.07 13.80
C GLY A 724 -6.02 0.73 12.96
N PRO A 725 -5.70 1.10 11.72
CA PRO A 725 -6.65 1.66 10.77
C PRO A 725 -7.65 0.59 10.31
N GLY A 726 -8.60 0.96 9.45
CA GLY A 726 -9.35 -0.07 8.75
C GLY A 726 -10.55 0.42 7.96
N VAL A 727 -11.62 -0.37 8.00
CA VAL A 727 -12.78 -0.20 7.13
C VAL A 727 -13.98 0.09 8.00
N GLY A 728 -14.72 1.14 7.67
CA GLY A 728 -16.02 1.37 8.26
C GLY A 728 -17.15 1.15 7.28
N VAL A 729 -18.28 0.69 7.81
CA VAL A 729 -19.51 0.50 7.02
C VAL A 729 -20.63 1.28 7.69
N THR A 730 -21.26 2.16 6.92
CA THR A 730 -22.32 3.03 7.42
C THR A 730 -23.55 2.22 7.83
N ALA A 731 -24.30 2.70 8.81
CA ALA A 731 -25.49 2.03 9.33
C ALA A 731 -26.47 1.63 8.20
N GLY A 732 -27.09 0.46 8.33
CA GLY A 732 -28.02 -0.08 7.33
C GLY A 732 -27.36 -0.71 6.09
N ASN A 733 -26.05 -0.50 5.87
CA ASN A 733 -25.35 -1.08 4.73
C ASN A 733 -24.65 -2.40 5.07
N THR A 734 -24.49 -3.23 4.03
CA THR A 734 -23.64 -4.43 4.05
C THR A 734 -22.65 -4.36 2.90
N ALA A 735 -21.36 -4.26 3.22
CA ALA A 735 -20.28 -4.29 2.24
C ALA A 735 -19.55 -5.63 2.29
N THR A 736 -19.31 -6.22 1.12
CA THR A 736 -18.58 -7.48 0.97
C THR A 736 -17.21 -7.21 0.39
N LEU A 737 -16.14 -7.59 1.09
CA LEU A 737 -14.78 -7.52 0.58
C LEU A 737 -14.38 -8.88 0.01
N THR A 738 -14.17 -8.93 -1.31
CA THR A 738 -13.59 -10.09 -1.99
C THR A 738 -12.08 -9.95 -2.19
N GLY A 739 -11.52 -8.74 -2.08
CA GLY A 739 -10.07 -8.59 -1.93
C GLY A 739 -9.56 -9.08 -0.56
N MET A 740 -8.27 -9.30 -0.44
CA MET A 740 -7.64 -9.66 0.84
C MET A 740 -7.36 -8.41 1.67
N ILE A 741 -7.15 -8.59 2.98
CA ILE A 741 -6.57 -7.57 3.86
C ILE A 741 -5.24 -8.13 4.32
N SER A 742 -4.16 -7.44 4.02
CA SER A 742 -2.79 -7.88 4.29
C SER A 742 -1.96 -6.76 4.89
N GLY A 743 -0.89 -7.11 5.58
CA GLY A 743 0.12 -6.15 6.02
C GLY A 743 1.39 -6.26 5.18
N VAL A 744 2.10 -5.15 4.97
CA VAL A 744 3.52 -5.22 4.57
C VAL A 744 4.35 -5.93 5.65
N SER A 745 5.25 -6.79 5.21
CA SER A 745 6.12 -7.73 5.94
C SER A 745 6.57 -7.35 7.37
N ASN A 746 6.55 -8.35 8.28
CA ASN A 746 7.21 -8.45 9.60
C ASN A 746 6.75 -7.56 10.77
N GLY A 747 5.71 -6.73 10.62
CA GLY A 747 5.10 -5.99 11.74
C GLY A 747 3.74 -6.54 12.16
N ALA A 748 3.43 -6.52 13.47
CA ALA A 748 2.10 -6.81 14.00
C ALA A 748 1.12 -5.68 13.63
N GLN A 749 0.47 -5.78 12.47
CA GLN A 749 -0.43 -4.72 11.98
C GLN A 749 -1.87 -4.96 12.41
N ALA A 750 -2.39 -4.08 13.27
CA ALA A 750 -3.77 -4.18 13.71
C ALA A 750 -4.77 -3.68 12.64
N PHE A 751 -5.95 -4.28 12.58
CA PHE A 751 -7.07 -3.88 11.72
C PHE A 751 -8.28 -3.50 12.57
N SER A 752 -9.04 -2.48 12.18
CA SER A 752 -10.25 -2.04 12.87
C SER A 752 -11.47 -1.98 11.94
N LYS A 753 -12.60 -2.53 12.40
CA LYS A 753 -13.92 -2.37 11.80
C LYS A 753 -14.67 -1.24 12.49
N PHE A 754 -15.03 -0.21 11.74
CA PHE A 754 -15.78 0.98 12.17
C PHE A 754 -17.22 0.96 11.63
N GLY A 755 -18.08 1.85 12.13
CA GLY A 755 -19.44 2.06 11.65
C GLY A 755 -20.41 0.93 11.99
N LEU A 756 -21.69 1.26 12.15
CA LEU A 756 -22.73 0.33 12.60
C LEU A 756 -23.16 -0.71 11.55
N GLY A 757 -22.73 -0.59 10.30
CA GLY A 757 -23.04 -1.51 9.21
C GLY A 757 -22.28 -2.84 9.28
N THR A 758 -22.52 -3.70 8.29
CA THR A 758 -21.92 -5.04 8.18
C THR A 758 -20.77 -5.05 7.19
N LEU A 759 -19.59 -5.50 7.62
CA LEU A 759 -18.47 -5.87 6.73
C LEU A 759 -18.42 -7.39 6.61
N VAL A 760 -18.49 -7.92 5.39
CA VAL A 760 -18.36 -9.34 5.09
C VAL A 760 -17.00 -9.59 4.43
N LEU A 761 -16.24 -10.53 4.95
CA LEU A 761 -14.94 -10.97 4.47
C LEU A 761 -15.07 -12.38 3.89
N THR A 762 -14.81 -12.54 2.60
CA THR A 762 -15.01 -13.83 1.89
C THR A 762 -13.74 -14.57 1.52
N ASN A 763 -12.58 -13.92 1.66
CA ASN A 763 -11.27 -14.49 1.35
C ASN A 763 -10.45 -14.76 2.62
N THR A 764 -9.30 -15.39 2.46
CA THR A 764 -8.34 -15.56 3.56
C THR A 764 -7.57 -14.26 3.72
N HIS A 765 -7.58 -13.69 4.93
CA HIS A 765 -6.94 -12.40 5.24
C HIS A 765 -5.69 -12.64 6.10
N PRO A 766 -4.46 -12.53 5.54
CA PRO A 766 -3.20 -12.78 6.25
C PRO A 766 -2.81 -11.59 7.15
N LEU A 767 -3.64 -11.30 8.15
CA LEU A 767 -3.37 -10.29 9.17
C LEU A 767 -2.47 -10.89 10.26
N ASN A 768 -1.34 -10.22 10.51
CA ASN A 768 -0.37 -10.64 11.53
C ASN A 768 -0.51 -9.87 12.85
N GLY A 769 -1.39 -8.87 12.93
CA GLY A 769 -1.68 -8.09 14.14
C GLY A 769 -3.09 -8.28 14.69
N GLY A 770 -3.47 -7.47 15.68
CA GLY A 770 -4.77 -7.57 16.35
C GLY A 770 -5.95 -7.11 15.48
N LEU A 771 -7.14 -7.63 15.71
CA LEU A 771 -8.37 -7.19 15.04
C LEU A 771 -9.32 -6.58 16.04
N ASN A 772 -9.76 -5.34 15.77
CA ASN A 772 -10.73 -4.62 16.57
C ASN A 772 -12.07 -4.51 15.83
N VAL A 773 -13.17 -5.00 16.43
CA VAL A 773 -14.52 -4.64 15.95
C VAL A 773 -15.06 -3.60 16.91
N LEU A 774 -14.98 -2.34 16.49
CA LEU A 774 -15.36 -1.20 17.31
C LEU A 774 -16.87 -0.98 17.24
N GLU A 775 -17.45 -1.13 16.04
CA GLU A 775 -18.87 -0.94 15.77
C GLU A 775 -19.41 -1.90 14.70
N GLY A 776 -20.70 -2.20 14.78
CA GLY A 776 -21.45 -2.95 13.77
C GLY A 776 -21.04 -4.42 13.65
N ASN A 777 -21.22 -5.00 12.47
CA ASN A 777 -20.99 -6.43 12.25
C ASN A 777 -19.73 -6.67 11.43
N LEU A 778 -18.88 -7.59 11.87
CA LEU A 778 -17.86 -8.21 11.05
C LEU A 778 -18.22 -9.68 10.83
N VAL A 779 -18.30 -10.10 9.57
CA VAL A 779 -18.70 -11.46 9.17
C VAL A 779 -17.57 -12.10 8.37
N LEU A 780 -17.13 -13.29 8.78
CA LEU A 780 -16.31 -14.18 7.96
C LEU A 780 -17.24 -15.17 7.26
N ALA A 781 -17.30 -15.17 5.93
CA ALA A 781 -18.26 -15.97 5.15
C ALA A 781 -17.61 -16.65 3.94
N GLY A 782 -18.38 -17.50 3.25
CA GLY A 782 -17.89 -18.26 2.08
C GLY A 782 -16.85 -19.31 2.44
N ALA A 783 -16.32 -20.01 1.43
CA ALA A 783 -15.36 -21.10 1.64
C ALA A 783 -14.04 -20.63 2.25
N ASN A 784 -13.60 -19.41 1.92
CA ASN A 784 -12.26 -18.92 2.25
C ASN A 784 -12.24 -17.83 3.34
N GLY A 785 -13.38 -17.27 3.75
CA GLY A 785 -13.43 -16.17 4.73
C GLY A 785 -12.77 -16.54 6.06
N ALA A 786 -11.53 -16.15 6.26
CA ALA A 786 -10.73 -16.58 7.40
C ALA A 786 -9.64 -15.57 7.78
N LEU A 787 -9.18 -15.66 9.02
CA LEU A 787 -8.11 -14.88 9.65
C LEU A 787 -7.10 -15.82 10.32
N PRO A 788 -6.36 -16.62 9.54
CA PRO A 788 -5.53 -17.72 10.08
C PRO A 788 -4.26 -17.25 10.80
N ASN A 789 -3.74 -16.06 10.44
CA ASN A 789 -2.43 -15.55 10.88
C ASN A 789 -2.47 -14.60 12.08
N ALA A 790 -3.60 -14.46 12.78
CA ALA A 790 -3.65 -13.68 14.03
C ALA A 790 -2.79 -14.30 15.17
N THR A 791 -2.00 -15.33 14.87
CA THR A 791 -1.23 -16.21 15.72
C THR A 791 0.23 -15.77 15.82
N GLN A 792 0.50 -14.88 16.78
CA GLN A 792 1.69 -14.85 17.65
C GLN A 792 1.52 -13.68 18.64
N GLY A 793 0.84 -13.91 19.76
CA GLY A 793 0.67 -12.93 20.84
C GLY A 793 -0.32 -11.77 20.59
N ASN A 794 -0.95 -11.70 19.41
CA ASN A 794 -1.81 -10.57 19.03
C ASN A 794 -3.30 -10.88 19.26
N SER A 795 -3.95 -10.06 20.10
CA SER A 795 -5.34 -10.26 20.54
C SER A 795 -6.37 -9.88 19.46
N PHE A 796 -7.35 -10.75 19.18
CA PHE A 796 -8.64 -10.37 18.60
C PHE A 796 -9.46 -9.68 19.70
N ARG A 797 -9.75 -8.38 19.57
CA ARG A 797 -10.44 -7.58 20.60
C ARG A 797 -11.75 -7.03 20.07
N LEU A 798 -12.86 -7.40 20.68
CA LEU A 798 -14.13 -6.69 20.51
C LEU A 798 -14.15 -5.54 21.53
N ASN A 799 -13.69 -4.36 21.09
CA ASN A 799 -13.58 -3.17 21.94
C ASN A 799 -14.71 -2.18 21.61
N GLY A 800 -15.95 -2.51 22.00
CA GLY A 800 -17.09 -1.59 21.88
C GLY A 800 -17.10 -0.59 23.03
N VAL A 801 -16.78 0.69 22.74
CA VAL A 801 -17.07 1.80 23.67
C VAL A 801 -18.53 2.24 23.44
N ILE A 802 -19.24 2.50 24.54
CA ILE A 802 -20.67 2.28 24.72
C ILE A 802 -21.50 3.55 24.51
N ALA A 803 -22.57 3.38 23.73
CA ALA A 803 -23.94 3.73 24.15
C ALA A 803 -24.97 2.63 23.77
N ASP A 804 -24.59 1.60 22.98
CA ASP A 804 -25.43 0.42 22.73
C ASP A 804 -24.64 -0.86 22.36
N ARG A 805 -25.27 -2.05 22.46
CA ARG A 805 -24.66 -3.41 22.35
C ARG A 805 -24.20 -3.87 20.93
N SER A 806 -23.94 -2.97 19.99
CA SER A 806 -24.03 -3.26 18.54
C SER A 806 -22.84 -3.94 17.86
N SER A 807 -21.73 -4.21 18.54
CA SER A 807 -20.58 -4.89 17.93
C SER A 807 -20.77 -6.41 17.90
N ARG A 808 -20.77 -6.99 16.70
CA ARG A 808 -20.94 -8.43 16.49
C ARG A 808 -19.85 -8.98 15.58
N PHE A 809 -19.24 -10.09 16.00
CA PHE A 809 -18.37 -10.89 15.15
C PHE A 809 -19.07 -12.19 14.81
N LYS A 810 -19.17 -12.51 13.51
CA LYS A 810 -19.86 -13.69 13.01
C LYS A 810 -18.92 -14.54 12.17
N GLN A 811 -18.83 -15.81 12.52
CA GLN A 811 -18.29 -16.87 11.67
C GLN A 811 -19.46 -17.58 10.99
N ASP A 812 -19.57 -17.47 9.67
CA ASP A 812 -20.74 -17.92 8.92
C ASP A 812 -20.42 -19.08 7.99
N ASN A 813 -20.69 -20.31 8.45
CA ASN A 813 -20.53 -21.52 7.66
C ASN A 813 -21.81 -21.97 6.93
N SER A 814 -22.86 -21.14 6.93
CA SER A 814 -24.16 -21.53 6.35
C SER A 814 -24.07 -21.88 4.86
N ALA A 815 -23.27 -21.14 4.09
CA ALA A 815 -23.09 -21.36 2.65
C ALA A 815 -21.94 -22.31 2.30
N ALA A 816 -20.88 -22.35 3.11
CA ALA A 816 -19.71 -23.21 2.89
C ALA A 816 -19.01 -23.50 4.23
N VAL A 817 -18.56 -24.74 4.40
CA VAL A 817 -17.82 -25.17 5.60
C VAL A 817 -16.39 -24.64 5.56
N ASN A 818 -16.01 -23.88 6.58
CA ASN A 818 -14.63 -23.56 6.89
C ASN A 818 -14.42 -23.79 8.38
N ASN A 819 -13.55 -24.76 8.71
CA ASN A 819 -13.31 -25.20 10.08
C ASN A 819 -12.10 -24.52 10.74
N ASN A 820 -11.61 -23.43 10.16
CA ASN A 820 -10.42 -22.73 10.63
C ASN A 820 -10.53 -21.24 10.25
N ARG A 821 -11.61 -20.59 10.70
CA ARG A 821 -11.86 -19.19 10.36
C ARG A 821 -11.00 -18.26 11.23
N LEU A 822 -10.63 -18.66 12.43
CA LEU A 822 -9.59 -18.04 13.25
C LEU A 822 -8.44 -19.03 13.47
N GLY A 823 -7.25 -18.52 13.74
CA GLY A 823 -6.12 -19.37 14.13
C GLY A 823 -6.31 -20.02 15.51
N GLU A 824 -5.77 -21.23 15.67
CA GLU A 824 -6.01 -22.09 16.85
C GLU A 824 -5.54 -21.48 18.19
N ASN A 825 -4.57 -20.57 18.16
CA ASN A 825 -4.02 -19.90 19.36
C ASN A 825 -4.51 -18.46 19.53
N VAL A 826 -5.58 -18.06 18.86
CA VAL A 826 -6.12 -16.70 18.96
C VAL A 826 -6.67 -16.42 20.35
N LEU A 827 -6.32 -15.26 20.92
CA LEU A 827 -6.99 -14.67 22.07
C LEU A 827 -8.17 -13.84 21.58
N VAL A 828 -9.39 -14.26 21.90
CA VAL A 828 -10.63 -13.52 21.70
C VAL A 828 -10.97 -12.79 22.99
N THR A 829 -10.93 -11.46 22.96
CA THR A 829 -11.33 -10.60 24.08
C THR A 829 -12.66 -9.93 23.78
N MET A 830 -13.67 -10.14 24.63
CA MET A 830 -14.97 -9.49 24.55
C MET A 830 -15.12 -8.44 25.66
N ASN A 831 -14.89 -7.17 25.32
CA ASN A 831 -15.17 -6.08 26.26
C ASN A 831 -16.65 -5.72 26.27
N ALA A 832 -17.36 -5.99 25.16
CA ALA A 832 -18.80 -5.90 24.96
C ALA A 832 -19.21 -6.67 23.67
N GLY A 833 -20.51 -6.86 23.43
CA GLY A 833 -21.04 -7.35 22.13
C GLY A 833 -21.30 -8.86 22.05
N SER A 834 -21.25 -9.41 20.83
CA SER A 834 -21.47 -10.86 20.61
C SER A 834 -20.52 -11.51 19.63
N VAL A 835 -20.13 -12.76 19.92
CA VAL A 835 -19.46 -13.68 18.97
C VAL A 835 -20.46 -14.76 18.57
N ASN A 836 -20.64 -14.96 17.27
CA ASN A 836 -21.59 -15.92 16.72
C ASN A 836 -20.89 -16.89 15.77
N LEU A 837 -20.96 -18.18 16.05
CA LEU A 837 -20.59 -19.26 15.13
C LEU A 837 -21.88 -19.86 14.55
N ILE A 838 -22.07 -19.75 13.24
CA ILE A 838 -23.20 -20.36 12.53
C ILE A 838 -22.70 -21.57 11.76
N GLY A 839 -23.38 -22.71 11.95
CA GLY A 839 -23.10 -23.98 11.30
C GLY A 839 -23.59 -24.09 9.87
N ASN A 840 -23.20 -25.19 9.24
CA ASN A 840 -23.67 -25.59 7.91
C ASN A 840 -24.85 -26.56 8.03
N ALA A 841 -25.83 -26.43 7.13
CA ALA A 841 -27.04 -27.26 7.15
C ALA A 841 -26.79 -28.76 6.93
N SER A 842 -25.71 -29.12 6.25
CA SER A 842 -25.46 -30.48 5.75
C SER A 842 -24.12 -31.07 6.17
N ALA A 843 -23.30 -30.31 6.88
CA ALA A 843 -21.95 -30.74 7.25
C ALA A 843 -21.55 -30.20 8.62
N ASN A 844 -20.71 -30.97 9.31
CA ASN A 844 -20.19 -30.57 10.61
C ASN A 844 -19.23 -29.39 10.46
N THR A 845 -19.36 -28.43 11.37
CA THR A 845 -18.52 -27.25 11.46
C THR A 845 -17.79 -27.26 12.80
N LEU A 846 -16.51 -26.95 12.76
CA LEU A 846 -15.62 -26.97 13.91
C LEU A 846 -14.79 -25.68 13.90
N GLU A 847 -14.64 -25.03 15.05
CA GLU A 847 -13.72 -23.91 15.20
C GLU A 847 -12.89 -24.10 16.48
N ASN A 848 -11.57 -23.88 16.41
CA ASN A 848 -10.67 -23.94 17.56
C ASN A 848 -10.13 -22.54 17.86
N ILE A 849 -10.23 -22.08 19.12
CA ILE A 849 -9.59 -20.84 19.59
C ILE A 849 -8.76 -21.08 20.86
N GLY A 850 -7.72 -20.27 21.04
CA GLY A 850 -6.76 -20.46 22.12
C GLY A 850 -7.32 -19.98 23.45
N THR A 851 -7.65 -18.70 23.56
CA THR A 851 -8.18 -18.10 24.79
C THR A 851 -9.41 -17.26 24.50
N LEU A 852 -10.39 -17.35 25.38
CA LEU A 852 -11.59 -16.53 25.39
C LEU A 852 -11.64 -15.75 26.70
N SER A 853 -11.59 -14.42 26.63
CA SER A 853 -11.51 -13.51 27.79
C SER A 853 -12.47 -12.34 27.60
N GLY A 854 -12.85 -11.64 28.67
CA GLY A 854 -13.76 -10.51 28.55
C GLY A 854 -14.56 -10.16 29.79
N ALA A 855 -15.08 -8.94 29.80
CA ALA A 855 -15.89 -8.41 30.89
C ALA A 855 -17.36 -8.83 30.77
N PHE A 856 -17.98 -8.68 29.60
CA PHE A 856 -19.36 -9.07 29.34
C PHE A 856 -19.61 -9.29 27.84
N GLY A 857 -20.51 -10.22 27.50
CA GLY A 857 -20.85 -10.50 26.11
C GLY A 857 -21.75 -11.71 25.93
N THR A 858 -22.19 -11.91 24.68
CA THR A 858 -22.99 -13.07 24.25
C THR A 858 -22.18 -13.94 23.30
N LEU A 859 -22.02 -15.21 23.64
CA LEU A 859 -21.51 -16.23 22.73
C LEU A 859 -22.66 -17.06 22.19
N THR A 860 -22.82 -17.10 20.87
CA THR A 860 -23.83 -17.93 20.20
C THR A 860 -23.16 -19.00 19.35
N VAL A 861 -23.51 -20.27 19.55
CA VAL A 861 -23.13 -21.39 18.67
C VAL A 861 -24.41 -21.96 18.07
N ALA A 862 -24.71 -21.65 16.82
CA ALA A 862 -25.97 -22.03 16.18
C ALA A 862 -25.74 -23.14 15.17
N ALA A 863 -26.26 -24.33 15.47
CA ALA A 863 -26.38 -25.39 14.48
C ALA A 863 -27.51 -25.11 13.49
N SER A 864 -27.32 -25.60 12.26
CA SER A 864 -28.28 -25.48 11.15
C SER A 864 -28.47 -26.87 10.53
N GLY A 865 -29.71 -27.23 10.20
CA GLY A 865 -30.03 -28.51 9.57
C GLY A 865 -29.52 -29.72 10.38
N THR A 866 -28.87 -30.67 9.70
CA THR A 866 -28.31 -31.88 10.30
C THR A 866 -26.84 -31.76 10.69
N GLY A 867 -26.16 -30.69 10.27
CA GLY A 867 -24.75 -30.45 10.57
C GLY A 867 -24.53 -29.97 12.00
N ASN A 868 -23.57 -30.59 12.69
CA ASN A 868 -23.20 -30.17 14.04
C ASN A 868 -22.32 -28.92 13.98
N THR A 869 -22.41 -28.09 15.01
CA THR A 869 -21.59 -26.87 15.14
C THR A 869 -20.85 -26.89 16.44
N ARG A 870 -19.51 -26.87 16.35
CA ARG A 870 -18.65 -27.01 17.51
C ARG A 870 -17.66 -25.85 17.61
N LEU A 871 -17.60 -25.23 18.78
CA LEU A 871 -16.55 -24.28 19.15
C LEU A 871 -15.72 -24.86 20.31
N ASN A 872 -14.43 -25.01 20.08
CA ASN A 872 -13.45 -25.45 21.06
C ASN A 872 -12.66 -24.24 21.56
N VAL A 873 -12.55 -24.11 22.88
CA VAL A 873 -11.78 -23.05 23.52
C VAL A 873 -10.70 -23.69 24.39
N GLY A 874 -9.43 -23.33 24.19
CA GLY A 874 -8.34 -23.82 25.03
C GLY A 874 -8.49 -23.33 26.48
N THR A 875 -8.57 -22.02 26.68
CA THR A 875 -8.73 -21.40 28.00
C THR A 875 -9.85 -20.37 28.00
N ILE A 876 -10.73 -20.39 29.00
CA ILE A 876 -11.59 -19.23 29.30
C ILE A 876 -11.03 -18.49 30.50
N THR A 877 -10.76 -17.19 30.38
CA THR A 877 -10.39 -16.32 31.51
C THR A 877 -11.62 -15.53 31.94
N LEU A 878 -12.13 -15.78 33.16
CA LEU A 878 -13.43 -15.27 33.62
C LEU A 878 -13.32 -14.15 34.67
N PRO A 879 -13.16 -12.87 34.29
CA PRO A 879 -13.30 -11.79 35.25
C PRO A 879 -14.76 -11.32 35.46
N SER A 880 -15.76 -11.63 34.59
CA SER A 880 -17.16 -11.12 34.68
C SER A 880 -18.28 -11.89 33.92
N ILE A 881 -19.53 -11.35 33.81
CA ILE A 881 -20.81 -12.03 33.50
C ILE A 881 -21.06 -12.27 32.00
N TRP A 882 -21.39 -13.51 31.58
CA TRP A 882 -21.53 -13.92 30.18
C TRP A 882 -22.89 -14.59 29.88
N MET A 883 -23.32 -14.56 28.62
CA MET A 883 -24.38 -15.44 28.11
C MET A 883 -23.81 -16.38 27.06
N ILE A 884 -24.02 -17.69 27.21
CA ILE A 884 -23.69 -18.70 26.19
C ILE A 884 -24.98 -19.34 25.73
N ARG A 885 -25.20 -19.40 24.42
CA ARG A 885 -26.41 -20.00 23.87
C ARG A 885 -26.15 -20.77 22.59
N GLY A 886 -27.03 -21.70 22.28
CA GLY A 886 -26.93 -22.46 21.04
C GLY A 886 -28.07 -23.44 20.83
N THR A 887 -28.34 -23.79 19.58
CA THR A 887 -29.39 -24.74 19.22
C THR A 887 -29.10 -26.09 19.89
N ASN A 888 -29.96 -26.51 20.83
CA ASN A 888 -29.77 -27.73 21.63
C ASN A 888 -28.46 -27.76 22.43
N LEU A 889 -28.00 -26.61 22.94
CA LEU A 889 -26.69 -26.46 23.60
C LEU A 889 -26.40 -27.57 24.62
N GLY A 890 -25.53 -28.50 24.20
CA GLY A 890 -25.06 -29.62 25.03
C GLY A 890 -26.15 -30.58 25.54
N ASN A 891 -27.35 -30.55 24.96
CA ASN A 891 -28.48 -31.40 25.38
C ASN A 891 -28.47 -32.79 24.70
N THR A 892 -27.46 -33.04 23.85
CA THR A 892 -27.34 -34.26 23.05
C THR A 892 -25.88 -34.74 22.99
N PRO A 893 -25.60 -36.06 23.00
CA PRO A 893 -24.25 -36.59 22.86
C PRO A 893 -23.54 -36.07 21.60
N LEU A 894 -22.21 -35.91 21.68
CA LEU A 894 -21.35 -35.59 20.56
C LEU A 894 -21.67 -36.50 19.35
N GLY A 895 -22.14 -35.90 18.25
CA GLY A 895 -22.51 -36.63 17.02
C GLY A 895 -24.00 -36.69 16.70
N THR A 896 -24.87 -36.24 17.60
CA THR A 896 -26.31 -36.13 17.30
C THR A 896 -26.55 -35.05 16.24
N PRO A 897 -27.24 -35.31 15.12
CA PRO A 897 -27.40 -34.34 14.03
C PRO A 897 -28.04 -33.02 14.48
N GLY A 898 -27.49 -31.90 14.02
CA GLY A 898 -28.03 -30.56 14.25
C GLY A 898 -27.76 -29.98 15.65
N ALA A 899 -26.76 -30.49 16.36
CA ALA A 899 -26.43 -30.04 17.73
C ALA A 899 -25.34 -28.95 17.78
N ALA A 900 -25.51 -28.01 18.71
CA ALA A 900 -24.48 -27.04 19.08
C ALA A 900 -23.64 -27.54 20.26
N HIS A 901 -22.32 -27.55 20.09
CA HIS A 901 -21.36 -27.96 21.10
C HIS A 901 -20.39 -26.81 21.41
N PHE A 902 -20.21 -26.53 22.70
CA PHE A 902 -19.19 -25.61 23.19
C PHE A 902 -18.31 -26.37 24.18
N THR A 903 -17.01 -26.51 23.89
CA THR A 903 -16.10 -27.29 24.75
C THR A 903 -14.90 -26.48 25.18
N VAL A 904 -14.45 -26.68 26.42
CA VAL A 904 -13.44 -25.85 27.07
C VAL A 904 -12.37 -26.73 27.69
N ALA A 905 -11.10 -26.59 27.28
CA ALA A 905 -10.03 -27.44 27.83
C ALA A 905 -9.59 -27.02 29.24
N SER A 906 -9.66 -25.73 29.57
CA SER A 906 -9.35 -25.20 30.90
C SER A 906 -10.09 -23.88 31.21
N ILE A 907 -10.36 -23.62 32.49
CA ILE A 907 -10.91 -22.35 32.98
C ILE A 907 -9.84 -21.67 33.83
N GLY A 908 -9.34 -20.53 33.39
CA GLY A 908 -8.30 -19.74 34.04
C GLY A 908 -8.86 -18.66 34.98
N GLY A 909 -8.20 -18.49 36.12
CA GLY A 909 -8.63 -17.63 37.23
C GLY A 909 -9.10 -18.45 38.43
N THR A 910 -9.15 -17.85 39.62
CA THR A 910 -9.80 -18.46 40.78
C THR A 910 -11.27 -18.64 40.42
N VAL A 911 -11.63 -19.78 39.84
CA VAL A 911 -13.02 -20.23 39.80
C VAL A 911 -13.37 -20.36 41.27
N ASN A 912 -14.00 -19.33 41.84
CA ASN A 912 -14.80 -19.50 43.04
C ASN A 912 -15.95 -20.42 42.62
N ALA A 913 -15.65 -21.71 42.42
CA ALA A 913 -16.63 -22.75 42.63
C ALA A 913 -17.11 -22.47 44.05
N ALA A 914 -18.36 -22.03 44.19
CA ALA A 914 -18.85 -21.44 45.43
C ALA A 914 -18.71 -22.41 46.62
N PHE A 915 -18.41 -23.70 46.39
CA PHE A 915 -18.08 -24.65 47.44
C PHE A 915 -17.00 -25.65 47.01
N SER A 916 -15.71 -25.34 47.25
CA SER A 916 -14.61 -26.32 47.21
C SER A 916 -14.39 -27.05 48.55
N GLY A 917 -15.45 -27.25 49.34
CA GLY A 917 -15.39 -27.93 50.64
C GLY A 917 -15.43 -29.46 50.56
N GLN A 918 -15.87 -30.02 49.44
CA GLN A 918 -15.69 -31.42 49.06
C GLN A 918 -15.12 -31.45 47.65
N GLY A 919 -14.21 -32.39 47.35
CA GLY A 919 -13.50 -32.52 46.08
C GLY A 919 -14.40 -32.85 44.89
N ALA A 920 -15.30 -31.94 44.52
CA ALA A 920 -16.16 -32.04 43.35
C ALA A 920 -15.27 -32.06 42.10
N THR A 921 -15.17 -33.24 41.51
CA THR A 921 -14.45 -33.46 40.26
C THR A 921 -15.43 -33.18 39.12
N ILE A 922 -15.01 -32.43 38.09
CA ILE A 922 -15.85 -32.11 36.92
C ILE A 922 -16.47 -33.40 36.37
N GLY A 923 -17.81 -33.46 36.32
CA GLY A 923 -18.58 -34.59 35.78
C GLY A 923 -18.90 -35.74 36.75
N ALA A 924 -18.41 -35.73 38.00
CA ALA A 924 -18.68 -36.80 38.97
C ALA A 924 -20.13 -36.82 39.48
N ASP A 925 -20.79 -35.66 39.52
CA ASP A 925 -22.15 -35.48 40.06
C ASP A 925 -23.21 -35.24 38.95
N ALA A 926 -22.90 -35.59 37.70
CA ALA A 926 -23.82 -35.43 36.58
C ALA A 926 -25.15 -36.16 36.84
N ASN A 927 -26.28 -35.53 36.49
CA ASN A 927 -27.63 -36.01 36.78
C ASN A 927 -28.00 -36.06 38.27
N THR A 928 -27.29 -35.31 39.12
CA THR A 928 -27.69 -35.09 40.52
C THR A 928 -27.88 -33.61 40.79
N PRO A 929 -28.72 -33.22 41.78
CA PRO A 929 -28.88 -31.82 42.15
C PRO A 929 -27.60 -31.12 42.58
N GLN A 930 -26.50 -31.84 42.84
CA GLN A 930 -25.21 -31.30 43.26
C GLN A 930 -24.28 -30.95 42.08
N ALA A 931 -24.76 -31.09 40.84
CA ALA A 931 -23.99 -30.77 39.65
C ALA A 931 -23.37 -29.37 39.70
N LEU A 932 -22.10 -29.28 39.31
CA LEU A 932 -21.33 -28.03 39.29
C LEU A 932 -22.00 -26.99 38.39
N VAL A 933 -22.12 -25.76 38.87
CA VAL A 933 -22.62 -24.62 38.08
C VAL A 933 -21.47 -23.69 37.73
N LEU A 934 -21.39 -23.30 36.45
CA LEU A 934 -20.48 -22.27 36.00
C LEU A 934 -20.99 -20.90 36.49
N THR A 935 -20.28 -20.32 37.46
CA THR A 935 -20.65 -19.04 38.06
C THR A 935 -20.59 -17.91 37.04
N ARG A 936 -21.52 -16.95 37.14
CA ARG A 936 -21.57 -15.72 36.32
C ARG A 936 -21.86 -15.96 34.84
N ILE A 937 -22.38 -17.14 34.46
CA ILE A 937 -22.74 -17.43 33.07
C ILE A 937 -24.19 -17.94 33.00
N ALA A 938 -25.00 -17.32 32.15
CA ALA A 938 -26.35 -17.79 31.81
C ALA A 938 -26.34 -18.60 30.50
N GLY A 939 -27.21 -19.60 30.42
CA GLY A 939 -27.34 -20.53 29.31
C GLY A 939 -28.70 -20.46 28.61
N ASP A 940 -28.73 -20.68 27.29
CA ASP A 940 -29.96 -20.92 26.52
C ASP A 940 -29.76 -22.04 25.47
N ASP A 941 -30.79 -22.87 25.27
CA ASP A 941 -30.84 -23.95 24.27
C ASP A 941 -31.36 -23.48 22.91
N SER A 942 -31.66 -22.19 22.79
CA SER A 942 -32.00 -21.53 21.54
C SER A 942 -30.93 -20.50 21.15
N ALA A 943 -30.68 -20.36 19.84
CA ALA A 943 -29.70 -19.41 19.33
C ALA A 943 -30.08 -17.92 19.55
N THR A 944 -31.33 -17.63 19.94
CA THR A 944 -31.86 -16.27 20.10
C THR A 944 -32.42 -15.97 21.48
N GLY A 945 -32.50 -16.97 22.37
CA GLY A 945 -33.17 -16.83 23.65
C GLY A 945 -32.44 -15.91 24.64
N PRO A 946 -33.17 -15.46 25.69
CA PRO A 946 -32.68 -14.49 26.67
C PRO A 946 -31.83 -15.10 27.80
N GLY A 947 -31.59 -16.42 27.79
CA GLY A 947 -30.98 -17.14 28.90
C GLY A 947 -32.06 -17.70 29.82
N LYS A 948 -32.23 -19.03 29.82
CA LYS A 948 -33.30 -19.72 30.57
C LYS A 948 -32.78 -20.54 31.75
N ASN A 949 -31.49 -20.84 31.80
CA ASN A 949 -30.95 -21.78 32.79
C ASN A 949 -29.47 -21.51 33.12
N PHE A 950 -28.95 -22.16 34.16
CA PHE A 950 -27.52 -22.21 34.45
C PHE A 950 -26.81 -23.23 33.57
N LEU A 951 -25.49 -23.06 33.44
CA LEU A 951 -24.62 -23.95 32.69
C LEU A 951 -23.80 -24.85 33.61
N THR A 952 -23.57 -26.07 33.15
CA THR A 952 -22.68 -27.07 33.75
C THR A 952 -21.71 -27.62 32.70
N MET A 953 -20.74 -28.43 33.11
CA MET A 953 -19.81 -29.14 32.23
C MET A 953 -19.99 -30.65 32.38
N ASP A 954 -20.04 -31.38 31.26
CA ASP A 954 -20.02 -32.83 31.26
C ASP A 954 -18.60 -33.42 31.40
N THR A 955 -18.51 -34.75 31.44
CA THR A 955 -17.24 -35.49 31.52
C THR A 955 -16.34 -35.32 30.29
N ASN A 956 -16.88 -34.83 29.17
CA ASN A 956 -16.16 -34.54 27.93
C ASN A 956 -15.78 -33.05 27.84
N LEU A 957 -15.89 -32.30 28.93
CA LEU A 957 -15.63 -30.86 29.00
C LEU A 957 -16.54 -30.03 28.07
N SER A 958 -17.73 -30.56 27.74
CA SER A 958 -18.75 -29.86 26.98
C SER A 958 -19.67 -29.09 27.90
N VAL A 959 -19.91 -27.83 27.57
CA VAL A 959 -20.84 -26.96 28.28
C VAL A 959 -22.27 -27.26 27.83
N ARG A 960 -23.16 -27.41 28.81
CA ARG A 960 -24.58 -27.66 28.59
C ARG A 960 -25.45 -27.01 29.66
N LEU A 961 -26.76 -26.94 29.41
CA LEU A 961 -27.72 -26.54 30.44
C LEU A 961 -27.82 -27.62 31.52
N LEU A 962 -28.13 -27.19 32.75
CA LEU A 962 -28.60 -28.10 33.79
C LEU A 962 -29.86 -28.81 33.31
N ASN A 963 -29.89 -30.13 33.43
CA ASN A 963 -31.08 -30.92 33.11
C ASN A 963 -32.03 -31.01 34.34
N ALA A 964 -33.21 -31.58 34.15
CA ALA A 964 -34.23 -31.67 35.19
C ALA A 964 -33.81 -32.52 36.41
N LEU A 965 -32.93 -33.51 36.25
CA LEU A 965 -32.41 -34.33 37.35
C LEU A 965 -31.35 -33.61 38.18
N GLU A 966 -30.73 -32.60 37.57
CA GLU A 966 -29.72 -31.74 38.21
C GLU A 966 -30.33 -30.53 38.89
N GLN A 967 -31.65 -30.44 38.92
CA GLN A 967 -32.41 -29.41 39.60
C GLN A 967 -33.36 -30.07 40.58
N THR A 968 -33.48 -29.49 41.77
CA THR A 968 -34.48 -29.91 42.74
C THR A 968 -35.50 -28.82 42.98
N ASN A 969 -36.76 -29.22 43.17
CA ASN A 969 -37.82 -28.36 43.70
C ASN A 969 -38.03 -28.56 45.21
N THR A 970 -37.31 -29.50 45.84
CA THR A 970 -37.36 -29.72 47.28
C THR A 970 -36.42 -28.77 48.02
N PHE A 971 -36.99 -28.00 48.95
CA PHE A 971 -36.28 -27.02 49.75
C PHE A 971 -36.61 -27.25 51.23
N THR A 972 -35.60 -27.58 52.03
CA THR A 972 -35.75 -27.80 53.48
C THR A 972 -35.12 -26.62 54.23
N PRO A 973 -35.90 -25.76 54.92
CA PRO A 973 -35.37 -24.59 55.60
C PRO A 973 -34.34 -24.93 56.70
N GLY A 974 -33.19 -24.25 56.71
CA GLY A 974 -32.20 -24.31 57.81
C GLY A 974 -31.07 -25.33 57.69
N GLY A 975 -30.82 -25.89 56.50
CA GLY A 975 -29.67 -26.76 56.21
C GLY A 975 -28.71 -26.18 55.16
N THR A 976 -27.49 -26.75 55.06
CA THR A 976 -26.59 -26.52 53.92
C THR A 976 -27.03 -27.41 52.76
N LEU A 977 -27.79 -26.88 51.81
CA LEU A 977 -28.22 -27.61 50.63
C LEU A 977 -27.24 -27.30 49.50
N LEU A 978 -26.24 -28.16 49.27
CA LEU A 978 -25.33 -28.03 48.12
C LEU A 978 -26.01 -28.39 46.77
N SER A 979 -27.31 -28.13 46.65
CA SER A 979 -28.15 -28.50 45.51
C SER A 979 -28.50 -27.28 44.66
N ASN A 980 -28.71 -27.50 43.36
CA ASN A 980 -29.28 -26.55 42.41
C ASN A 980 -30.80 -26.56 42.56
N VAL A 981 -31.39 -25.44 42.95
CA VAL A 981 -32.82 -25.32 43.25
C VAL A 981 -33.54 -24.60 42.11
N THR A 982 -34.68 -25.13 41.67
CA THR A 982 -35.55 -24.51 40.65
C THR A 982 -36.97 -24.37 41.18
N THR A 983 -37.62 -23.22 40.92
CA THR A 983 -38.91 -22.90 41.55
C THR A 983 -39.86 -22.26 40.55
N ALA A 984 -40.95 -22.96 40.24
CA ALA A 984 -42.05 -22.46 39.41
C ALA A 984 -43.31 -22.06 40.21
N GLY A 985 -43.52 -22.67 41.39
CA GLY A 985 -44.66 -22.41 42.29
C GLY A 985 -44.34 -21.59 43.54
N GLY A 986 -43.10 -21.11 43.64
CA GLY A 986 -42.57 -20.32 44.75
C GLY A 986 -42.06 -21.12 45.96
N LEU A 987 -40.92 -20.69 46.50
CA LEU A 987 -40.36 -21.14 47.78
C LEU A 987 -41.06 -20.40 48.91
N THR A 988 -41.94 -21.09 49.63
CA THR A 988 -42.59 -20.55 50.83
C THR A 988 -41.90 -21.09 52.09
N ASN A 989 -41.92 -20.32 53.18
CA ASN A 989 -41.34 -20.68 54.49
C ASN A 989 -39.80 -20.77 54.53
N VAL A 990 -39.07 -19.92 53.80
CA VAL A 990 -37.64 -19.71 54.06
C VAL A 990 -37.49 -19.06 55.45
N SER A 991 -37.46 -19.85 56.52
CA SER A 991 -37.55 -19.39 57.91
C SER A 991 -36.20 -19.27 58.62
N ARG A 992 -35.12 -19.78 58.00
CA ARG A 992 -33.73 -19.76 58.50
C ARG A 992 -32.75 -19.49 57.35
N PRO A 993 -31.51 -19.02 57.62
CA PRO A 993 -30.49 -18.92 56.59
C PRO A 993 -30.25 -20.29 55.92
N THR A 994 -30.39 -20.34 54.61
CA THR A 994 -30.18 -21.55 53.80
C THR A 994 -29.15 -21.23 52.71
N LEU A 995 -28.19 -22.11 52.55
CA LEU A 995 -27.17 -22.03 51.51
C LEU A 995 -27.58 -22.93 50.36
N VAL A 996 -27.55 -22.42 49.13
CA VAL A 996 -27.84 -23.20 47.91
C VAL A 996 -26.68 -23.13 46.94
N ASN A 997 -26.52 -24.13 46.06
CA ASN A 997 -25.49 -24.07 45.01
C ASN A 997 -25.88 -23.09 43.90
N SER A 998 -27.14 -23.17 43.46
CA SER A 998 -27.75 -22.22 42.53
C SER A 998 -29.26 -22.14 42.76
N LEU A 999 -29.87 -21.02 42.37
CA LEU A 999 -31.32 -20.81 42.48
C LEU A 999 -31.87 -20.21 41.18
N LEU A 1000 -32.72 -20.98 40.50
CA LEU A 1000 -33.46 -20.55 39.32
C LEU A 1000 -34.92 -20.27 39.70
N VAL A 1001 -35.31 -19.00 39.63
CA VAL A 1001 -36.71 -18.60 39.82
C VAL A 1001 -37.32 -18.37 38.44
N THR A 1002 -38.27 -19.21 38.06
CA THR A 1002 -38.95 -19.11 36.76
C THR A 1002 -40.20 -18.22 36.86
N ASN A 1003 -40.78 -17.87 35.70
CA ASN A 1003 -41.92 -16.95 35.65
C ASN A 1003 -43.12 -17.47 36.47
N GLY A 1004 -43.61 -16.67 37.42
CA GLY A 1004 -44.64 -17.05 38.39
C GLY A 1004 -44.12 -17.62 39.71
N GLY A 1005 -42.82 -17.93 39.81
CA GLY A 1005 -42.15 -18.31 41.05
C GLY A 1005 -41.89 -17.09 41.96
N SER A 1006 -42.00 -17.28 43.26
CA SER A 1006 -41.63 -16.29 44.29
C SER A 1006 -40.77 -16.93 45.38
N VAL A 1007 -39.90 -16.17 46.03
CA VAL A 1007 -39.18 -16.64 47.21
C VAL A 1007 -39.68 -15.81 48.38
N ASN A 1008 -40.33 -16.44 49.36
CA ASN A 1008 -41.06 -15.73 50.41
C ASN A 1008 -40.79 -16.34 51.79
N GLY A 1009 -40.31 -15.51 52.72
CA GLY A 1009 -39.97 -15.90 54.09
C GLY A 1009 -38.95 -14.94 54.76
N PRO A 1010 -38.82 -14.96 56.10
CA PRO A 1010 -37.94 -14.05 56.85
C PRO A 1010 -36.44 -14.45 56.84
N GLY A 1011 -36.09 -15.64 56.35
CA GLY A 1011 -34.72 -16.15 56.30
C GLY A 1011 -33.93 -15.67 55.07
N GLN A 1012 -32.60 -15.78 55.13
CA GLN A 1012 -31.69 -15.41 54.04
C GLN A 1012 -31.38 -16.62 53.15
N ILE A 1013 -31.46 -16.47 51.82
CA ILE A 1013 -30.78 -17.40 50.89
C ILE A 1013 -29.39 -16.83 50.62
N ARG A 1014 -28.36 -17.66 50.78
CA ARG A 1014 -26.97 -17.31 50.49
C ARG A 1014 -26.43 -18.10 49.32
#